data_AF-A0A485KK27-F1
#
_entry.id   AF-A0A485KK27-F1
#
_cell.length_a   1.000
_cell.length_b   1.000
_cell.length_c   1.000
_cell.angle_alpha   90.00
_cell.angle_beta   90.00
_cell.angle_gamma   90.00
#
_symmetry.space_group_name_H-M   'P 1'
#
loop_
_entity.id
_entity.type
_entity.pdbx_description
1 polymer ?
#
loop_
_entity_poly.entity_id
_entity_poly.type
_entity_poly.pdbx_seq_one_letter_code
_entity_poly.pdbx_strand_id
1 'polypeptide(L)'
;MHPLPLANLKYRSNELLLSLIEGRGDYIIHLHLAELLSPEAMLQVLAENRLKIKELKKSKKNLELADIVFLESVELLRVAYSLMPNFSMEMDDTFSAFEKRWKESLLEYDEVEYFANEIISVEVVRGDLAITVHFPQPKEAKFLKLPEKRRLLNIMNLGEDNQLSAFTSAEARNIAEELRTRHVLATNVEYAWMNEWQSTIRWWMFVVCLYINFIMVLGLLIDPDTGSPVVNIYVEWLLSVFGGIFCIMCSSLWLYNFFTEATFSYARQLLKPIKLRRMSRQDRNKELWDALGVTGYTIVGWFAFFAAIIMEYDFDDEVTFVIMKVSGVYVLVLIALSFRKVGDIYHFSYIEGEVVQNDEGFGSNLLFWFNAFMDMITRANVFVFTTYTVFAFLGLNHDSMATCYVYYGLPLLDILAINPRLSNILKAITSNLAPLGVTMAFGAIVIYLFSLVGFFRYQDLMKDTSGDFECSSMMQCYFTYMHYGLLSGGGIGDYMSNALSHPLDYSLIEQFHERLVFDLAFYIFILVLLVNLIMGIIIDSFTSLRESSERKLEIEQNTCLVCNDTKDDIEYRGVVKGLTNNFKNHTEVEHNLWNYLFFIMYLEAKPSNHMNGTESYVYEKLLAKEMSWIPKRQGVPA
;
A
#
# COMPACT_ATOMS: atom_id res chain seq x y z
N MET A 1 -22.63 49.33 5.54
CA MET A 1 -22.36 48.75 4.21
C MET A 1 -22.25 47.25 4.37
N HIS A 2 -22.90 46.46 3.51
CA HIS A 2 -22.87 44.99 3.59
C HIS A 2 -21.45 44.50 3.28
N PRO A 3 -20.69 43.93 4.25
CA PRO A 3 -19.29 43.56 4.04
C PRO A 3 -19.14 42.32 3.15
N LEU A 4 -20.15 41.44 3.12
CA LEU A 4 -20.14 40.19 2.36
C LEU A 4 -20.27 40.41 0.84
N PRO A 5 -21.22 41.21 0.31
CA PRO A 5 -21.28 41.53 -1.12
C PRO A 5 -20.02 42.25 -1.63
N LEU A 6 -19.42 43.12 -0.81
CA LEU A 6 -18.19 43.81 -1.18
C LEU A 6 -17.02 42.83 -1.32
N ALA A 7 -16.86 41.89 -0.38
CA ALA A 7 -15.83 40.85 -0.47
C ALA A 7 -16.04 39.96 -1.71
N ASN A 8 -17.29 39.57 -1.99
CA ASN A 8 -17.63 38.82 -3.20
C ASN A 8 -17.32 39.60 -4.50
N LEU A 9 -17.56 40.91 -4.51
CA LEU A 9 -17.22 41.74 -5.67
C LEU A 9 -15.70 41.78 -5.89
N LYS A 10 -14.92 41.96 -4.82
CA LYS A 10 -13.45 41.94 -4.90
C LYS A 10 -12.93 40.59 -5.39
N TYR A 11 -13.45 39.49 -4.83
CA TYR A 11 -13.11 38.13 -5.26
C TYR A 11 -13.35 37.93 -6.76
N ARG A 12 -14.56 38.26 -7.26
CA ARG A 12 -14.89 38.14 -8.68
C ARG A 12 -14.07 39.07 -9.58
N SER A 13 -13.70 40.25 -9.05
CA SER A 13 -12.80 41.17 -9.77
C SER A 13 -11.41 40.57 -9.94
N ASN A 14 -10.88 39.88 -8.92
CA ASN A 14 -9.59 39.21 -9.01
C ASN A 14 -9.65 38.01 -9.97
N GLU A 15 -10.73 37.21 -9.95
CA GLU A 15 -10.94 36.15 -10.95
C GLU A 15 -10.96 36.70 -12.39
N LEU A 16 -11.63 37.85 -12.60
CA LEU A 16 -11.65 38.51 -13.90
C LEU A 16 -10.23 38.93 -14.32
N LEU A 17 -9.47 39.57 -13.44
CA LEU A 17 -8.09 39.98 -13.74
C LEU A 17 -7.22 38.77 -14.09
N LEU A 18 -7.33 37.69 -13.34
CA LEU A 18 -6.59 36.45 -13.60
C LEU A 18 -6.96 35.86 -14.97
N SER A 19 -8.24 35.85 -15.33
CA SER A 19 -8.71 35.34 -16.63
C SER A 19 -8.19 36.14 -17.84
N LEU A 20 -7.80 37.41 -17.65
CA LEU A 20 -7.19 38.24 -18.70
C LEU A 20 -5.73 37.87 -18.97
N ILE A 21 -5.07 37.23 -18.00
CA ILE A 21 -3.64 36.94 -17.97
C ILE A 21 -3.39 35.47 -18.36
N GLU A 22 -4.18 34.53 -17.82
CA GLU A 22 -3.95 33.09 -17.95
C GLU A 22 -3.93 32.60 -19.40
N GLY A 23 -2.88 31.84 -19.75
CA GLY A 23 -2.77 31.12 -21.03
C GLY A 23 -2.43 31.98 -22.24
N ARG A 24 -1.92 33.20 -22.02
CA ARG A 24 -1.41 34.07 -23.07
C ARG A 24 0.07 33.80 -23.38
N GLY A 25 0.39 33.76 -24.66
CA GLY A 25 1.79 33.74 -25.14
C GLY A 25 2.39 35.15 -25.29
N ASP A 26 1.57 36.20 -25.24
CA ASP A 26 1.97 37.61 -25.35
C ASP A 26 1.95 38.33 -24.00
N TYR A 27 2.87 39.27 -23.80
CA TYR A 27 3.07 39.98 -22.54
C TYR A 27 2.39 41.36 -22.47
N ILE A 28 1.63 41.76 -23.50
CA ILE A 28 1.07 43.13 -23.61
C ILE A 28 0.11 43.46 -22.45
N ILE A 29 -0.82 42.55 -22.14
CA ILE A 29 -1.77 42.76 -21.04
C ILE A 29 -1.08 42.69 -19.68
N HIS A 30 -0.15 41.75 -19.52
CA HIS A 30 0.63 41.61 -18.30
C HIS A 30 1.40 42.90 -17.98
N LEU A 31 1.99 43.53 -18.99
CA LEU A 31 2.73 44.79 -18.85
C LEU A 31 1.82 45.94 -18.42
N HIS A 32 0.65 46.08 -19.05
CA HIS A 32 -0.32 47.11 -18.67
C HIS A 32 -0.87 46.90 -17.25
N LEU A 33 -1.09 45.64 -16.83
CA LEU A 33 -1.53 45.33 -15.48
C LEU A 33 -0.43 45.57 -14.44
N ALA A 34 0.83 45.27 -14.76
CA ALA A 34 1.97 45.56 -13.88
C ALA A 34 2.20 47.07 -13.68
N GLU A 35 1.85 47.91 -14.66
CA GLU A 35 1.86 49.37 -14.52
C GLU A 35 0.70 49.89 -13.65
N LEU A 36 -0.49 49.28 -13.77
CA LEU A 36 -1.70 49.69 -13.05
C LEU A 36 -1.71 49.23 -11.59
N LEU A 37 -1.21 48.03 -11.30
CA LEU A 37 -1.21 47.41 -9.98
C LEU A 37 0.14 47.64 -9.30
N SER A 38 0.18 48.50 -8.27
CA SER A 38 1.41 48.67 -7.49
C SER A 38 1.61 47.52 -6.49
N PRO A 39 2.81 46.90 -6.41
CA PRO A 39 3.12 45.85 -5.44
C PRO A 39 2.78 46.25 -3.99
N GLU A 40 3.14 47.47 -3.59
CA GLU A 40 2.91 48.01 -2.25
C GLU A 40 1.42 48.04 -1.88
N ALA A 41 0.55 48.48 -2.80
CA ALA A 41 -0.89 48.54 -2.54
C ALA A 41 -1.50 47.14 -2.44
N MET A 42 -1.05 46.18 -3.27
CA MET A 42 -1.49 44.79 -3.18
C MET A 42 -1.09 44.16 -1.85
N LEU A 43 0.16 44.34 -1.43
CA LEU A 43 0.67 43.82 -0.16
C LEU A 43 -0.03 44.44 1.05
N GLN A 44 -0.32 45.75 1.00
CA GLN A 44 -1.10 46.41 2.04
C GLN A 44 -2.51 45.80 2.18
N VAL A 45 -3.20 45.56 1.06
CA VAL A 45 -4.53 44.92 1.07
C VAL A 45 -4.46 43.51 1.68
N LEU A 46 -3.43 42.73 1.33
CA LEU A 46 -3.23 41.38 1.88
C LEU A 46 -2.98 41.43 3.40
N ALA A 47 -2.15 42.37 3.87
CA ALA A 47 -1.89 42.55 5.30
C ALA A 47 -3.15 42.97 6.08
N GLU A 48 -3.93 43.91 5.55
CA GLU A 48 -5.21 44.32 6.14
C GLU A 48 -6.21 43.16 6.18
N ASN A 49 -6.31 42.39 5.10
CA ASN A 49 -7.17 41.21 5.04
C ASN A 49 -6.78 40.15 6.07
N ARG A 50 -5.48 39.97 6.33
CA ARG A 50 -4.99 39.04 7.35
C ARG A 50 -5.44 39.43 8.76
N LEU A 51 -5.30 40.71 9.12
CA LEU A 51 -5.77 41.23 10.41
C LEU A 51 -7.29 41.06 10.55
N LYS A 52 -8.03 41.37 9.49
CA LYS A 52 -9.49 41.20 9.44
C LYS A 52 -9.91 39.74 9.62
N ILE A 53 -9.22 38.78 9.00
CA ILE A 53 -9.48 37.34 9.18
C ILE A 53 -9.23 36.92 10.63
N LYS A 54 -8.14 37.39 11.26
CA LYS A 54 -7.83 37.10 12.67
C LYS A 54 -8.95 37.59 13.61
N GLU A 55 -9.45 38.81 13.40
CA GLU A 55 -10.56 39.38 14.18
C GLU A 55 -11.87 38.62 13.96
N LEU A 56 -12.21 38.33 12.70
CA LEU A 56 -13.45 37.62 12.36
C LEU A 56 -13.47 36.20 12.95
N LYS A 57 -12.36 35.45 12.85
CA LYS A 57 -12.24 34.11 13.44
C LYS A 57 -12.29 34.15 14.98
N LYS A 58 -11.66 35.14 15.62
CA LYS A 58 -11.70 35.31 17.09
C LYS A 58 -13.11 35.61 17.60
N SER A 59 -13.88 36.40 16.85
CA SER A 59 -15.23 36.78 17.25
C SER A 59 -16.28 35.68 17.06
N LYS A 60 -15.99 34.61 16.29
CA LYS A 60 -16.94 33.56 15.84
C LYS A 60 -18.24 34.06 15.18
N LYS A 61 -18.40 35.36 14.95
CA LYS A 61 -19.68 35.95 14.53
C LYS A 61 -19.96 35.76 13.03
N ASN A 62 -18.93 35.79 12.17
CA ASN A 62 -19.07 35.71 10.72
C ASN A 62 -17.94 34.87 10.09
N LEU A 63 -17.98 33.53 10.23
CA LEU A 63 -16.99 32.65 9.58
C LEU A 63 -17.05 32.73 8.05
N GLU A 64 -18.24 32.81 7.48
CA GLU A 64 -18.45 32.90 6.02
C GLU A 64 -17.76 34.11 5.40
N LEU A 65 -17.80 35.26 6.08
CA LEU A 65 -17.09 36.46 5.64
C LEU A 65 -15.56 36.27 5.71
N ALA A 66 -15.06 35.57 6.73
CA ALA A 66 -13.63 35.29 6.85
C ALA A 66 -13.12 34.37 5.72
N ASP A 67 -13.94 33.39 5.32
CA ASP A 67 -13.59 32.46 4.25
C ASP A 67 -13.58 33.15 2.88
N ILE A 68 -14.55 34.02 2.58
CA ILE A 68 -14.56 34.78 1.32
C ILE A 68 -13.39 35.78 1.25
N VAL A 69 -13.07 36.47 2.35
CA VAL A 69 -11.91 37.37 2.40
C VAL A 69 -10.59 36.60 2.24
N PHE A 70 -10.53 35.37 2.76
CA PHE A 70 -9.38 34.49 2.53
C PHE A 70 -9.26 34.12 1.05
N LEU A 71 -10.34 33.68 0.41
CA LEU A 71 -10.35 33.36 -1.03
C LEU A 71 -9.98 34.57 -1.89
N GLU A 72 -10.52 35.75 -1.58
CA GLU A 72 -10.18 37.01 -2.25
C GLU A 72 -8.67 37.34 -2.16
N SER A 73 -8.07 37.13 -0.98
CA SER A 73 -6.64 37.35 -0.76
C SER A 73 -5.79 36.35 -1.54
N VAL A 74 -6.22 35.10 -1.63
CA VAL A 74 -5.55 34.06 -2.43
C VAL A 74 -5.59 34.39 -3.92
N GLU A 75 -6.75 34.80 -4.46
CA GLU A 75 -6.87 35.20 -5.86
C GLU A 75 -6.05 36.45 -6.18
N LEU A 76 -6.00 37.44 -5.28
CA LEU A 76 -5.13 38.61 -5.45
C LEU A 76 -3.65 38.21 -5.53
N LEU A 77 -3.23 37.25 -4.71
CA LEU A 77 -1.88 36.73 -4.71
C LEU A 77 -1.57 35.92 -5.97
N ARG A 78 -2.54 35.16 -6.50
CA ARG A 78 -2.43 34.47 -7.81
C ARG A 78 -2.22 35.49 -8.94
N VAL A 79 -2.95 36.60 -8.94
CA VAL A 79 -2.75 37.69 -9.91
C VAL A 79 -1.34 38.24 -9.81
N ALA A 80 -0.86 38.57 -8.59
CA ALA A 80 0.51 39.05 -8.40
C ALA A 80 1.56 38.05 -8.90
N TYR A 81 1.35 36.76 -8.64
CA TYR A 81 2.29 35.71 -9.04
C TYR A 81 2.28 35.47 -10.55
N SER A 82 1.13 35.57 -11.20
CA SER A 82 1.04 35.52 -12.66
C SER A 82 1.66 36.72 -13.37
N LEU A 83 1.86 37.83 -12.67
CA LEU A 83 2.58 39.02 -13.15
C LEU A 83 4.09 38.95 -12.88
N MET A 84 4.58 37.91 -12.19
CA MET A 84 6.01 37.66 -12.08
C MET A 84 6.52 36.92 -13.33
N PRO A 85 7.73 37.23 -13.81
CA PRO A 85 8.26 36.61 -15.01
C PRO A 85 8.42 35.10 -14.81
N ASN A 86 7.85 34.33 -15.74
CA ASN A 86 8.18 32.91 -15.87
C ASN A 86 9.55 32.75 -16.53
N PHE A 87 10.27 31.69 -16.16
CA PHE A 87 11.64 31.36 -16.57
C PHE A 87 11.89 31.29 -18.10
N SER A 88 10.83 31.35 -18.91
CA SER A 88 10.77 31.22 -20.36
C SER A 88 10.51 32.52 -21.11
N MET A 89 10.21 33.64 -20.44
CA MET A 89 9.90 34.91 -21.10
C MET A 89 11.17 35.77 -21.25
N GLU A 90 11.43 36.25 -22.47
CA GLU A 90 12.49 37.23 -22.74
C GLU A 90 12.35 38.43 -21.79
N MET A 91 13.45 38.79 -21.13
CA MET A 91 13.47 39.78 -20.05
C MET A 91 13.17 41.19 -20.59
N ASP A 92 11.92 41.63 -20.45
CA ASP A 92 11.56 43.05 -20.52
C ASP A 92 11.79 43.68 -19.13
N ASP A 93 12.40 44.87 -19.08
CA ASP A 93 12.88 45.51 -17.84
C ASP A 93 11.74 45.75 -16.82
N THR A 94 10.50 45.91 -17.29
CA THR A 94 9.31 46.20 -16.49
C THR A 94 8.91 45.04 -15.57
N PHE A 95 8.97 43.79 -16.02
CA PHE A 95 8.69 42.61 -15.19
C PHE A 95 9.74 42.43 -14.11
N SER A 96 11.01 42.58 -14.46
CA SER A 96 12.11 42.50 -13.51
C SER A 96 12.00 43.58 -12.42
N ALA A 97 11.53 44.77 -12.78
CA ALA A 97 11.28 45.86 -11.85
C ALA A 97 10.08 45.57 -10.92
N PHE A 98 8.99 44.99 -11.46
CA PHE A 98 7.85 44.56 -10.64
C PHE A 98 8.25 43.46 -9.65
N GLU A 99 8.95 42.43 -10.12
CA GLU A 99 9.41 41.32 -9.28
C GLU A 99 10.37 41.80 -8.19
N LYS A 100 11.33 42.65 -8.54
CA LYS A 100 12.27 43.23 -7.58
C LYS A 100 11.54 44.04 -6.50
N ARG A 101 10.62 44.91 -6.91
CA ARG A 101 9.79 45.71 -5.99
C ARG A 101 8.91 44.82 -5.12
N TRP A 102 8.27 43.79 -5.69
CA TRP A 102 7.48 42.83 -4.95
C TRP A 102 8.32 42.14 -3.87
N LYS A 103 9.50 41.61 -4.22
CA LYS A 103 10.40 40.95 -3.27
C LYS A 103 10.91 41.88 -2.18
N GLU A 104 11.26 43.13 -2.54
CA GLU A 104 11.71 44.14 -1.57
C GLU A 104 10.59 44.51 -0.60
N SER A 105 9.39 44.81 -1.10
CA SER A 105 8.24 45.17 -0.26
C SER A 105 7.70 43.99 0.55
N LEU A 106 7.81 42.74 0.06
CA LEU A 106 7.36 41.56 0.80
C LEU A 106 8.08 41.39 2.14
N LEU A 107 9.34 41.83 2.25
CA LEU A 107 10.13 41.80 3.49
C LEU A 107 9.56 42.70 4.59
N GLU A 108 8.72 43.67 4.25
CA GLU A 108 8.09 44.58 5.21
C GLU A 108 6.76 44.03 5.77
N TYR A 109 6.22 42.95 5.18
CA TYR A 109 4.89 42.43 5.49
C TYR A 109 4.89 40.92 5.80
N ASP A 110 5.34 40.55 7.01
CA ASP A 110 5.31 39.16 7.54
C ASP A 110 3.92 38.49 7.45
N GLU A 111 2.84 39.28 7.52
CA GLU A 111 1.46 38.77 7.47
C GLU A 111 1.10 38.15 6.10
N VAL A 112 1.81 38.52 5.02
CA VAL A 112 1.60 37.98 3.67
C VAL A 112 2.22 36.59 3.52
N GLU A 113 3.26 36.27 4.29
CA GLU A 113 3.91 34.95 4.32
C GLU A 113 2.89 33.84 4.64
N TYR A 114 1.87 34.15 5.44
CA TYR A 114 0.78 33.23 5.72
C TYR A 114 0.04 32.77 4.45
N PHE A 115 -0.25 33.68 3.52
CA PHE A 115 -0.94 33.34 2.29
C PHE A 115 0.02 32.71 1.27
N ALA A 116 1.27 33.17 1.23
CA ALA A 116 2.29 32.61 0.35
C ALA A 116 2.55 31.12 0.65
N ASN A 117 2.58 30.74 1.92
CA ASN A 117 2.75 29.34 2.35
C ASN A 117 1.56 28.43 1.98
N GLU A 118 0.39 29.00 1.70
CA GLU A 118 -0.82 28.25 1.31
C GLU A 118 -0.96 28.15 -0.21
N ILE A 119 -0.09 28.79 -1.01
CA ILE A 119 -0.12 28.72 -2.47
C ILE A 119 1.00 27.82 -2.98
N ILE A 120 0.62 26.91 -3.88
CA ILE A 120 1.56 26.05 -4.62
C ILE A 120 1.41 26.30 -6.12
N SER A 121 2.41 25.88 -6.88
CA SER A 121 2.45 26.08 -8.33
C SER A 121 2.76 24.79 -9.06
N VAL A 122 2.23 24.69 -10.29
CA VAL A 122 2.46 23.60 -11.24
C VAL A 122 2.60 24.21 -12.63
N GLU A 123 3.50 23.66 -13.44
CA GLU A 123 3.64 24.03 -14.85
C GLU A 123 2.73 23.13 -15.72
N VAL A 124 1.93 23.76 -16.58
CA VAL A 124 0.97 23.10 -17.46
C VAL A 124 1.28 23.47 -18.90
N VAL A 125 1.39 22.47 -19.77
CA VAL A 125 1.64 22.66 -21.20
C VAL A 125 0.32 22.63 -21.98
N ARG A 126 0.12 23.65 -22.81
CA ARG A 126 -1.01 23.75 -23.73
C ARG A 126 -0.48 24.09 -25.13
N GLY A 127 -0.41 23.07 -25.98
CA GLY A 127 0.27 23.19 -27.27
C GLY A 127 1.77 23.34 -27.05
N ASP A 128 2.36 24.42 -27.55
CA ASP A 128 3.79 24.73 -27.39
C ASP A 128 4.09 25.70 -26.24
N LEU A 129 3.05 26.18 -25.54
CA LEU A 129 3.18 27.13 -24.43
C LEU A 129 3.14 26.41 -23.08
N ALA A 130 4.11 26.73 -22.22
CA ALA A 130 4.13 26.31 -20.83
C ALA A 130 3.62 27.46 -19.93
N ILE A 131 2.63 27.15 -19.09
CA ILE A 131 1.90 28.10 -18.26
C ILE A 131 2.06 27.68 -16.80
N THR A 132 2.53 28.57 -15.94
CA THR A 132 2.54 28.34 -14.50
C THR A 132 1.16 28.62 -13.92
N VAL A 133 0.59 27.63 -13.24
CA VAL A 133 -0.71 27.71 -12.60
C VAL A 133 -0.50 27.71 -11.08
N HIS A 134 -0.86 28.81 -10.45
CA HIS A 134 -0.87 28.95 -8.99
C HIS A 134 -2.24 28.57 -8.44
N PHE A 135 -2.27 27.77 -7.38
CA PHE A 135 -3.51 27.33 -6.74
C PHE A 135 -3.31 27.11 -5.23
N PRO A 136 -4.38 27.19 -4.42
CA PRO A 136 -4.27 26.96 -2.99
C PRO A 136 -3.98 25.48 -2.68
N GLN A 137 -3.07 25.24 -1.74
CA GLN A 137 -2.73 23.91 -1.27
C GLN A 137 -3.95 23.25 -0.59
N PRO A 138 -4.34 22.03 -0.98
CA PRO A 138 -5.39 21.28 -0.31
C PRO A 138 -5.02 21.00 1.15
N LYS A 139 -5.99 21.10 2.07
CA LYS A 139 -5.76 20.86 3.51
C LYS A 139 -5.33 19.41 3.80
N GLU A 140 -5.69 18.50 2.91
CA GLU A 140 -5.34 17.09 2.93
C GLU A 140 -3.84 16.84 2.71
N ALA A 141 -3.12 17.79 2.08
CA ALA A 141 -1.70 17.67 1.76
C ALA A 141 -0.82 17.41 3.00
N LYS A 142 -1.22 17.95 4.15
CA LYS A 142 -0.52 17.76 5.44
C LYS A 142 -0.40 16.30 5.87
N PHE A 143 -1.31 15.43 5.41
CA PHE A 143 -1.35 14.02 5.80
C PHE A 143 -0.51 13.11 4.89
N LEU A 144 0.09 13.65 3.83
CA LEU A 144 0.96 12.92 2.91
C LEU A 144 2.37 12.75 3.52
N LYS A 145 2.56 11.69 4.32
CA LYS A 145 3.85 11.36 4.94
C LYS A 145 4.74 10.53 4.00
N LEU A 146 5.98 10.27 4.43
CA LEU A 146 6.96 9.48 3.68
C LEU A 146 6.50 8.08 3.25
N PRO A 147 5.77 7.27 4.05
CA PRO A 147 5.34 5.94 3.61
C PRO A 147 4.33 6.01 2.45
N GLU A 148 3.39 6.96 2.46
CA GLU A 148 2.44 7.15 1.36
C GLU A 148 3.15 7.67 0.11
N LYS A 149 4.10 8.60 0.27
CA LYS A 149 4.97 9.05 -0.84
C LYS A 149 5.71 7.87 -1.47
N ARG A 150 6.28 6.98 -0.66
CA ARG A 150 6.95 5.76 -1.15
C ARG A 150 5.97 4.80 -1.83
N ARG A 151 4.72 4.69 -1.34
CA ARG A 151 3.66 3.89 -1.99
C ARG A 151 3.36 4.44 -3.38
N LEU A 152 3.20 5.76 -3.53
CA LEU A 152 3.00 6.43 -4.82
C LEU A 152 4.19 6.23 -5.77
N LEU A 153 5.42 6.45 -5.30
CA LEU A 153 6.64 6.25 -6.09
C LEU A 153 6.79 4.80 -6.58
N ASN A 154 6.30 3.82 -5.81
CA ASN A 154 6.33 2.43 -6.21
C ASN A 154 5.32 2.06 -7.29
N ILE A 155 4.23 2.83 -7.43
CA ILE A 155 3.21 2.67 -8.49
C ILE A 155 3.71 3.28 -9.80
N MET A 156 4.58 4.29 -9.72
CA MET A 156 5.18 4.91 -10.89
C MET A 156 6.23 3.99 -11.52
N ASN A 157 6.07 3.75 -12.82
CA ASN A 157 7.13 3.18 -13.64
C ASN A 157 8.15 4.28 -13.95
N LEU A 158 9.09 4.48 -13.03
CA LEU A 158 10.14 5.50 -13.17
C LEU A 158 10.94 5.24 -14.45
N GLY A 159 11.11 6.28 -15.27
CA GLY A 159 11.89 6.25 -16.52
C GLY A 159 11.07 5.98 -17.80
N GLU A 160 9.75 5.77 -17.70
CA GLU A 160 8.86 5.75 -18.87
C GLU A 160 8.27 7.15 -19.13
N ASP A 161 8.01 7.48 -20.41
CA ASP A 161 7.52 8.80 -20.82
C ASP A 161 6.17 9.21 -20.20
N ASN A 162 5.38 8.25 -19.71
CA ASN A 162 4.08 8.46 -19.07
C ASN A 162 4.07 8.11 -17.58
N GLN A 163 5.20 8.20 -16.87
CA GLN A 163 5.28 7.82 -15.44
C GLN A 163 4.21 8.47 -14.55
N LEU A 164 3.78 9.70 -14.90
CA LEU A 164 2.75 10.45 -14.17
C LEU A 164 1.32 9.99 -14.42
N SER A 165 1.06 9.13 -15.41
CA SER A 165 -0.25 8.49 -15.57
C SER A 165 -0.63 7.66 -14.34
N ALA A 166 0.37 7.23 -13.56
CA ALA A 166 0.19 6.60 -12.26
C ALA A 166 -0.65 7.43 -11.28
N PHE A 167 -0.67 8.76 -11.36
CA PHE A 167 -1.53 9.59 -10.50
C PHE A 167 -3.02 9.47 -10.82
N THR A 168 -3.37 9.06 -12.04
CA THR A 168 -4.75 8.69 -12.40
C THR A 168 -5.07 7.21 -12.19
N SER A 169 -4.11 6.43 -11.68
CA SER A 169 -4.36 5.04 -11.33
C SER A 169 -5.39 4.91 -10.21
N ALA A 170 -6.07 3.78 -10.16
CA ALA A 170 -6.99 3.48 -9.07
C ALA A 170 -6.31 3.51 -7.69
N GLU A 171 -5.00 3.21 -7.63
CA GLU A 171 -4.24 3.16 -6.39
C GLU A 171 -3.85 4.55 -5.88
N ALA A 172 -3.43 5.46 -6.76
CA ALA A 172 -3.18 6.86 -6.40
C ALA A 172 -4.48 7.55 -5.94
N ARG A 173 -5.60 7.23 -6.59
CA ARG A 173 -6.93 7.67 -6.16
C ARG A 173 -7.30 7.16 -4.78
N ASN A 174 -7.04 5.89 -4.48
CA ASN A 174 -7.25 5.33 -3.13
C ASN A 174 -6.39 6.07 -2.08
N ILE A 175 -5.19 6.54 -2.44
CA ILE A 175 -4.33 7.34 -1.54
C ILE A 175 -4.95 8.72 -1.31
N ALA A 176 -5.41 9.40 -2.35
CA ALA A 176 -6.10 10.68 -2.21
C ALA A 176 -7.36 10.56 -1.32
N GLU A 177 -8.14 9.50 -1.49
CA GLU A 177 -9.28 9.18 -0.63
C GLU A 177 -8.86 8.94 0.83
N GLU A 178 -7.79 8.19 1.06
CA GLU A 178 -7.22 7.93 2.39
C GLU A 178 -6.76 9.21 3.09
N LEU A 179 -6.17 10.16 2.35
CA LEU A 179 -5.78 11.47 2.88
C LEU A 179 -7.00 12.29 3.30
N ARG A 180 -8.07 12.26 2.50
CA ARG A 180 -9.32 12.97 2.81
C ARG A 180 -10.00 12.38 4.04
N THR A 181 -10.08 11.06 4.17
CA THR A 181 -10.66 10.42 5.35
C THR A 181 -9.83 10.73 6.60
N ARG A 182 -8.50 10.70 6.51
CA ARG A 182 -7.62 11.11 7.61
C ARG A 182 -7.80 12.58 8.01
N HIS A 183 -7.99 13.48 7.05
CA HIS A 183 -8.28 14.88 7.36
C HIS A 183 -9.56 15.04 8.18
N VAL A 184 -10.63 14.35 7.79
CA VAL A 184 -11.90 14.34 8.54
C VAL A 184 -11.70 13.71 9.92
N LEU A 185 -11.02 12.57 10.01
CA LEU A 185 -10.78 11.89 11.29
C LEU A 185 -9.89 12.70 12.23
N ALA A 186 -8.91 13.44 11.71
CA ALA A 186 -8.02 14.29 12.50
C ALA A 186 -8.74 15.48 13.18
N THR A 187 -10.00 15.75 12.82
CA THR A 187 -10.83 16.69 13.58
C THR A 187 -11.18 16.17 14.98
N ASN A 188 -11.16 14.84 15.17
CA ASN A 188 -11.35 14.19 16.47
C ASN A 188 -10.02 14.13 17.23
N VAL A 189 -10.03 14.64 18.47
CA VAL A 189 -8.83 14.72 19.33
C VAL A 189 -8.25 13.34 19.64
N GLU A 190 -9.10 12.35 19.92
CA GLU A 190 -8.69 10.99 20.25
C GLU A 190 -7.94 10.31 19.08
N TYR A 191 -8.45 10.48 17.87
CA TYR A 191 -7.82 9.94 16.66
C TYR A 191 -6.50 10.64 16.37
N ALA A 192 -6.46 11.97 16.49
CA ALA A 192 -5.25 12.74 16.25
C ALA A 192 -4.12 12.33 17.21
N TRP A 193 -4.45 12.16 18.50
CA TRP A 193 -3.52 11.66 19.51
C TRP A 193 -3.04 10.24 19.18
N MET A 194 -3.96 9.31 18.89
CA MET A 194 -3.59 7.92 18.60
C MET A 194 -2.76 7.80 17.31
N ASN A 195 -3.03 8.60 16.28
CA ASN A 195 -2.28 8.61 15.03
C ASN A 195 -0.82 9.08 15.20
N GLU A 196 -0.55 9.95 16.18
CA GLU A 196 0.80 10.37 16.52
C GLU A 196 1.54 9.28 17.30
N TRP A 197 0.86 8.62 18.25
CA TRP A 197 1.45 7.66 19.16
C TRP A 197 1.48 6.21 18.67
N GLN A 198 0.73 5.84 17.63
CA GLN A 198 0.60 4.44 17.17
C GLN A 198 1.95 3.75 16.90
N SER A 199 2.92 4.45 16.30
CA SER A 199 4.24 3.87 16.01
C SER A 199 5.02 3.59 17.29
N THR A 200 4.92 4.49 18.27
CA THR A 200 5.57 4.36 19.58
C THR A 200 4.92 3.23 20.39
N ILE A 201 3.59 3.16 20.38
CA ILE A 201 2.85 2.08 21.06
C ILE A 201 3.22 0.72 20.46
N ARG A 202 3.29 0.60 19.13
CA ARG A 202 3.72 -0.63 18.45
C ARG A 202 5.15 -1.04 18.82
N TRP A 203 6.06 -0.08 18.92
CA TRP A 203 7.44 -0.36 19.32
C TRP A 203 7.50 -0.88 20.77
N TRP A 204 6.80 -0.23 21.70
CA TRP A 204 6.72 -0.70 23.08
C TRP A 204 6.00 -2.05 23.21
N MET A 205 4.96 -2.31 22.40
CA MET A 205 4.27 -3.60 22.33
C MET A 205 5.26 -4.70 21.97
N PHE A 206 6.13 -4.46 20.98
CA PHE A 206 7.19 -5.39 20.60
C PHE A 206 8.21 -5.60 21.72
N VAL A 207 8.64 -4.55 22.43
CA VAL A 207 9.57 -4.65 23.55
C VAL A 207 8.98 -5.49 24.70
N VAL A 208 7.71 -5.26 25.05
CA VAL A 208 7.01 -6.04 26.08
C VAL A 208 6.88 -7.50 25.65
N CYS A 209 6.53 -7.76 24.40
CA CYS A 209 6.46 -9.12 23.85
C CYS A 209 7.82 -9.84 23.92
N LEU A 210 8.90 -9.16 23.54
CA LEU A 210 10.26 -9.69 23.64
C LEU A 210 10.64 -10.02 25.08
N TYR A 211 10.28 -9.13 26.02
CA TYR A 211 10.54 -9.34 27.44
C TYR A 211 9.75 -10.52 28.03
N ILE A 212 8.47 -10.67 27.67
CA ILE A 212 7.65 -11.83 28.05
C ILE A 212 8.32 -13.13 27.57
N ASN A 213 8.70 -13.20 26.30
CA ASN A 213 9.36 -14.39 25.74
C ASN A 213 10.72 -14.65 26.39
N PHE A 214 11.48 -13.61 26.73
CA PHE A 214 12.72 -13.75 27.48
C PHE A 214 12.50 -14.36 28.88
N ILE A 215 11.47 -13.91 29.60
CA ILE A 215 11.07 -14.51 30.89
C ILE A 215 10.70 -15.98 30.70
N MET A 216 9.94 -16.32 29.66
CA MET A 216 9.55 -17.72 29.38
C MET A 216 10.77 -18.61 29.14
N VAL A 217 11.76 -18.15 28.37
CA VAL A 217 13.00 -18.90 28.13
C VAL A 217 13.75 -19.20 29.43
N LEU A 218 13.72 -18.29 30.41
CA LEU A 218 14.40 -18.48 31.69
C LEU A 218 13.59 -19.29 32.71
N GLY A 219 12.26 -19.23 32.65
CA GLY A 219 11.39 -19.69 33.74
C GLY A 219 10.50 -20.89 33.43
N LEU A 220 10.30 -21.24 32.16
CA LEU A 220 9.39 -22.31 31.77
C LEU A 220 10.06 -23.68 31.91
N LEU A 221 9.48 -24.54 32.74
CA LEU A 221 9.94 -25.91 32.98
C LEU A 221 8.82 -26.89 32.66
N ILE A 222 9.17 -28.14 32.36
CA ILE A 222 8.18 -29.22 32.25
C ILE A 222 8.17 -29.97 33.57
N ASP A 223 7.00 -30.10 34.17
CA ASP A 223 6.81 -30.94 35.34
C ASP A 223 6.93 -32.43 34.93
N PRO A 224 7.88 -33.19 35.51
CA PRO A 224 8.12 -34.59 35.14
C PRO A 224 6.91 -35.50 35.42
N ASP A 225 6.03 -35.14 36.36
CA ASP A 225 4.91 -36.00 36.75
C ASP A 225 3.66 -35.78 35.89
N THR A 226 3.41 -34.52 35.49
CA THR A 226 2.22 -34.15 34.70
C THR A 226 2.51 -33.91 33.21
N GLY A 227 3.79 -33.77 32.82
CA GLY A 227 4.20 -33.39 31.47
C GLY A 227 3.73 -31.99 31.06
N SER A 228 3.23 -31.19 32.01
CA SER A 228 2.68 -29.86 31.76
C SER A 228 3.75 -28.78 31.97
N PRO A 229 3.68 -27.65 31.25
CA PRO A 229 4.59 -26.54 31.47
C PRO A 229 4.23 -25.81 32.77
N VAL A 230 5.21 -25.64 33.65
CA VAL A 230 5.07 -24.99 34.95
C VAL A 230 6.11 -23.86 35.09
N VAL A 231 5.71 -22.79 35.75
CA VAL A 231 6.54 -21.62 36.07
C VAL A 231 6.53 -21.38 37.58
N ASN A 232 7.60 -20.79 38.10
CA ASN A 232 7.64 -20.34 39.49
C ASN A 232 6.59 -19.23 39.71
N ILE A 233 5.98 -19.17 40.89
CA ILE A 233 4.96 -18.18 41.29
C ILE A 233 5.37 -16.73 40.98
N TYR A 234 6.63 -16.37 41.20
CA TYR A 234 7.11 -15.02 40.88
C TYR A 234 7.14 -14.73 39.37
N VAL A 235 7.47 -15.75 38.58
CA VAL A 235 7.51 -15.66 37.12
C VAL A 235 6.09 -15.61 36.55
N GLU A 236 5.17 -16.42 37.09
CA GLU A 236 3.76 -16.41 36.74
C GLU A 236 3.11 -15.04 36.98
N TRP A 237 3.39 -14.41 38.14
CA TRP A 237 2.89 -13.06 38.42
C TRP A 237 3.43 -12.03 37.42
N LEU A 238 4.73 -12.07 37.10
CA LEU A 238 5.32 -11.20 36.09
C LEU A 238 4.67 -11.43 34.71
N LEU A 239 4.48 -12.68 34.31
CA LEU A 239 3.84 -13.04 33.04
C LEU A 239 2.41 -12.51 32.96
N SER A 240 1.63 -12.61 34.04
CA SER A 240 0.26 -12.08 34.10
C SER A 240 0.23 -10.55 33.99
N VAL A 241 1.12 -9.85 34.71
CA VAL A 241 1.21 -8.37 34.67
C VAL A 241 1.65 -7.88 33.30
N PHE A 242 2.76 -8.40 32.76
CA PHE A 242 3.26 -7.99 31.45
C PHE A 242 2.36 -8.46 30.31
N GLY A 243 1.75 -9.65 30.42
CA GLY A 243 0.73 -10.14 29.48
C GLY A 243 -0.50 -9.24 29.46
N GLY A 244 -0.93 -8.73 30.63
CA GLY A 244 -2.04 -7.78 30.74
C GLY A 244 -1.72 -6.46 30.04
N ILE A 245 -0.52 -5.90 30.28
CA ILE A 245 -0.02 -4.70 29.60
C ILE A 245 0.02 -4.94 28.08
N PHE A 246 0.58 -6.07 27.65
CA PHE A 246 0.66 -6.45 26.24
C PHE A 246 -0.72 -6.54 25.58
N CYS A 247 -1.70 -7.14 26.25
CA CYS A 247 -3.08 -7.24 25.77
C CYS A 247 -3.75 -5.87 25.63
N ILE A 248 -3.54 -4.95 26.59
CA ILE A 248 -4.04 -3.57 26.50
C ILE A 248 -3.43 -2.83 25.30
N MET A 249 -2.13 -2.99 25.08
CA MET A 249 -1.43 -2.37 23.95
C MET A 249 -1.88 -2.94 22.60
N CYS A 250 -2.05 -4.26 22.49
CA CYS A 250 -2.59 -4.89 21.29
C CYS A 250 -4.02 -4.42 21.03
N SER A 251 -4.85 -4.34 22.07
CA SER A 251 -6.25 -3.95 21.96
C SER A 251 -6.42 -2.48 21.55
N SER A 252 -5.56 -1.59 22.06
CA SER A 252 -5.59 -0.17 21.66
C SER A 252 -5.18 0.03 20.20
N LEU A 253 -4.14 -0.66 19.74
CA LEU A 253 -3.73 -0.66 18.33
C LEU A 253 -4.77 -1.31 17.42
N TRP A 254 -5.41 -2.38 17.88
CA TRP A 254 -6.49 -3.04 17.15
C TRP A 254 -7.69 -2.11 16.99
N LEU A 255 -8.18 -1.49 18.07
CA LEU A 255 -9.29 -0.53 18.01
C LEU A 255 -8.96 0.64 17.08
N TYR A 256 -7.76 1.20 17.19
CA TYR A 256 -7.32 2.28 16.30
C TYR A 256 -7.38 1.88 14.82
N ASN A 257 -6.75 0.76 14.45
CA ASN A 257 -6.73 0.30 13.07
C ASN A 257 -8.12 -0.12 12.59
N PHE A 258 -8.92 -0.74 13.46
CA PHE A 258 -10.29 -1.13 13.17
C PHE A 258 -11.15 0.09 12.82
N PHE A 259 -11.19 1.11 13.67
CA PHE A 259 -12.00 2.31 13.39
C PHE A 259 -11.50 3.09 12.18
N THR A 260 -10.18 3.18 12.00
CA THR A 260 -9.57 3.84 10.84
C THR A 260 -9.98 3.14 9.53
N GLU A 261 -9.84 1.83 9.48
CA GLU A 261 -10.13 1.05 8.27
C GLU A 261 -11.63 0.85 8.05
N ALA A 262 -12.44 0.82 9.11
CA ALA A 262 -13.90 0.79 9.01
C ALA A 262 -14.43 2.08 8.38
N THR A 263 -13.96 3.23 8.86
CA THR A 263 -14.37 4.54 8.31
C THR A 263 -13.87 4.75 6.89
N PHE A 264 -12.66 4.29 6.57
CA PHE A 264 -12.13 4.29 5.21
C PHE A 264 -12.94 3.38 4.29
N SER A 265 -13.20 2.13 4.69
CA SER A 265 -13.97 1.17 3.90
C SER A 265 -15.40 1.63 3.67
N TYR A 266 -16.02 2.25 4.68
CA TYR A 266 -17.34 2.88 4.56
C TYR A 266 -17.35 4.05 3.58
N ALA A 267 -16.41 4.99 3.71
CA ALA A 267 -16.28 6.13 2.79
C ALA A 267 -16.04 5.67 1.34
N ARG A 268 -15.23 4.63 1.17
CA ARG A 268 -14.90 4.01 -0.11
C ARG A 268 -16.12 3.38 -0.81
N GLN A 269 -17.08 2.87 -0.04
CA GLN A 269 -18.32 2.28 -0.58
C GLN A 269 -19.39 3.36 -0.88
N LEU A 270 -19.36 4.51 -0.20
CA LEU A 270 -20.29 5.63 -0.37
C LEU A 270 -20.08 6.46 -1.64
N LEU A 271 -18.85 6.54 -2.14
CA LEU A 271 -18.51 7.40 -3.29
C LEU A 271 -19.02 6.78 -4.60
N LYS A 272 -20.30 7.07 -4.91
CA LYS A 272 -21.10 6.50 -6.00
C LYS A 272 -20.68 6.86 -7.44
N PRO A 273 -20.14 8.03 -7.82
CA PRO A 273 -20.09 8.35 -9.26
C PRO A 273 -18.87 7.81 -10.03
N ILE A 274 -17.74 7.52 -9.38
CA ILE A 274 -16.45 7.42 -10.11
C ILE A 274 -15.94 5.98 -10.26
N LYS A 275 -16.50 5.04 -9.48
CA LYS A 275 -16.31 3.59 -9.69
C LYS A 275 -17.30 3.00 -10.69
N LEU A 276 -18.24 3.80 -11.21
CA LEU A 276 -19.25 3.34 -12.15
C LEU A 276 -18.57 2.81 -13.41
N ARG A 277 -18.59 1.49 -13.58
CA ARG A 277 -18.21 0.84 -14.82
C ARG A 277 -19.45 0.73 -15.69
N ARG A 278 -19.35 1.33 -16.87
CA ARG A 278 -20.31 1.11 -17.94
C ARG A 278 -20.10 -0.29 -18.50
N MET A 279 -21.10 -1.16 -18.41
CA MET A 279 -21.02 -2.54 -18.89
C MET A 279 -22.30 -2.95 -19.62
N SER A 280 -22.18 -3.86 -20.58
CA SER A 280 -23.36 -4.50 -21.17
C SER A 280 -23.95 -5.55 -20.21
N ARG A 281 -25.22 -5.92 -20.38
CA ARG A 281 -25.84 -7.00 -19.58
C ARG A 281 -25.13 -8.35 -19.76
N GLN A 282 -24.58 -8.60 -20.95
CA GLN A 282 -23.87 -9.84 -21.25
C GLN A 282 -22.52 -9.89 -20.50
N ASP A 283 -21.78 -8.78 -20.51
CA ASP A 283 -20.49 -8.67 -19.80
C ASP A 283 -20.68 -8.84 -18.28
N ARG A 284 -21.72 -8.20 -17.72
CA ARG A 284 -22.05 -8.34 -16.29
C ARG A 284 -22.35 -9.79 -15.92
N ASN A 285 -23.18 -10.48 -16.71
CA ASN A 285 -23.52 -11.87 -16.43
C ASN A 285 -22.29 -12.78 -16.55
N LYS A 286 -21.43 -12.53 -17.54
CA LYS A 286 -20.17 -13.26 -17.70
C LYS A 286 -19.23 -13.07 -16.50
N GLU A 287 -18.98 -11.83 -16.08
CA GLU A 287 -18.15 -11.58 -14.89
C GLU A 287 -18.71 -12.20 -13.61
N LEU A 288 -20.03 -12.24 -13.47
CA LEU A 288 -20.71 -12.85 -12.33
C LEU A 288 -20.57 -14.38 -12.35
N TRP A 289 -20.75 -15.01 -13.51
CA TRP A 289 -20.51 -16.44 -13.69
C TRP A 289 -19.03 -16.81 -13.51
N ASP A 290 -18.10 -15.99 -13.97
CA ASP A 290 -16.67 -16.22 -13.76
C ASP A 290 -16.30 -16.12 -12.27
N ALA A 291 -16.88 -15.16 -11.53
CA ALA A 291 -16.67 -15.02 -10.10
C ALA A 291 -17.17 -16.24 -9.31
N LEU A 292 -18.40 -16.69 -9.60
CA LEU A 292 -19.00 -17.85 -8.92
C LEU A 292 -18.42 -19.18 -9.41
N GLY A 293 -18.03 -19.28 -10.67
CA GLY A 293 -17.54 -20.50 -11.31
C GLY A 293 -16.23 -20.99 -10.71
N VAL A 294 -15.31 -20.08 -10.41
CA VAL A 294 -14.04 -20.42 -9.75
C VAL A 294 -14.30 -21.00 -8.37
N THR A 295 -15.13 -20.34 -7.55
CA THR A 295 -15.49 -20.85 -6.21
C THR A 295 -16.26 -22.16 -6.29
N GLY A 296 -17.19 -22.29 -7.25
CA GLY A 296 -17.92 -23.53 -7.50
C GLY A 296 -17.00 -24.71 -7.83
N TYR A 297 -16.03 -24.51 -8.73
CA TYR A 297 -15.02 -25.53 -9.06
C TYR A 297 -14.23 -25.96 -7.81
N THR A 298 -13.79 -25.01 -6.98
CA THR A 298 -13.05 -25.33 -5.75
C THR A 298 -13.89 -26.10 -4.72
N ILE A 299 -15.18 -25.79 -4.59
CA ILE A 299 -16.09 -26.48 -3.67
C ILE A 299 -16.33 -27.92 -4.14
N VAL A 300 -16.54 -28.14 -5.44
CA VAL A 300 -16.70 -29.49 -5.99
C VAL A 300 -15.44 -30.32 -5.76
N GLY A 301 -14.27 -29.73 -6.00
CA GLY A 301 -12.99 -30.37 -5.69
C GLY A 301 -12.87 -30.71 -4.20
N TRP A 302 -13.20 -29.77 -3.32
CA TRP A 302 -13.18 -29.98 -1.87
C TRP A 302 -14.07 -31.14 -1.44
N PHE A 303 -15.32 -31.20 -1.93
CA PHE A 303 -16.22 -32.32 -1.63
C PHE A 303 -15.68 -33.65 -2.15
N ALA A 304 -15.09 -33.68 -3.35
CA ALA A 304 -14.51 -34.91 -3.90
C ALA A 304 -13.35 -35.43 -3.06
N PHE A 305 -12.41 -34.56 -2.66
CA PHE A 305 -11.29 -34.94 -1.80
C PHE A 305 -11.74 -35.31 -0.39
N PHE A 306 -12.66 -34.54 0.20
CA PHE A 306 -13.15 -34.80 1.54
C PHE A 306 -13.97 -36.10 1.60
N ALA A 307 -14.75 -36.42 0.57
CA ALA A 307 -15.44 -37.70 0.47
C ALA A 307 -14.47 -38.89 0.44
N ALA A 308 -13.35 -38.76 -0.28
CA ALA A 308 -12.32 -39.80 -0.28
C ALA A 308 -11.67 -39.99 1.11
N ILE A 309 -11.40 -38.88 1.83
CA ILE A 309 -10.85 -38.94 3.19
C ILE A 309 -11.83 -39.61 4.15
N ILE A 310 -13.11 -39.24 4.11
CA ILE A 310 -14.15 -39.87 4.93
C ILE A 310 -14.28 -41.36 4.61
N MET A 311 -14.20 -41.76 3.34
CA MET A 311 -14.28 -43.17 2.96
C MET A 311 -13.13 -44.01 3.53
N GLU A 312 -11.96 -43.39 3.77
CA GLU A 312 -10.76 -44.08 4.28
C GLU A 312 -10.67 -44.03 5.82
N TYR A 313 -10.88 -42.87 6.43
CA TYR A 313 -10.63 -42.62 7.85
C TYR A 313 -11.90 -42.51 8.71
N ASP A 314 -13.08 -42.58 8.11
CA ASP A 314 -14.37 -42.35 8.77
C ASP A 314 -14.51 -40.91 9.36
N PHE A 315 -15.69 -40.58 9.86
CA PHE A 315 -16.01 -39.25 10.42
C PHE A 315 -15.45 -39.00 11.82
N ASP A 316 -15.20 -40.06 12.58
CA ASP A 316 -14.83 -39.97 14.00
C ASP A 316 -13.31 -39.82 14.22
N ASP A 317 -12.51 -39.91 13.15
CA ASP A 317 -11.07 -39.76 13.24
C ASP A 317 -10.63 -38.29 13.46
N GLU A 318 -9.65 -38.09 14.34
CA GLU A 318 -9.15 -36.76 14.69
C GLU A 318 -8.57 -36.02 13.47
N VAL A 319 -7.93 -36.73 12.54
CA VAL A 319 -7.37 -36.15 11.32
C VAL A 319 -8.49 -35.68 10.40
N THR A 320 -9.53 -36.50 10.21
CA THR A 320 -10.73 -36.10 9.43
C THR A 320 -11.38 -34.86 10.04
N PHE A 321 -11.50 -34.81 11.37
CA PHE A 321 -12.07 -33.66 12.07
C PHE A 321 -11.26 -32.37 11.88
N VAL A 322 -9.93 -32.45 12.05
CA VAL A 322 -9.03 -31.29 11.86
C VAL A 322 -9.06 -30.81 10.41
N ILE A 323 -8.96 -31.73 9.44
CA ILE A 323 -9.01 -31.40 8.01
C ILE A 323 -10.34 -30.71 7.69
N MET A 324 -11.47 -31.24 8.16
CA MET A 324 -12.78 -30.65 7.94
C MET A 324 -12.87 -29.21 8.46
N LYS A 325 -12.34 -28.94 9.68
CA LYS A 325 -12.37 -27.60 10.26
C LYS A 325 -11.51 -26.62 9.47
N VAL A 326 -10.26 -26.98 9.19
CA VAL A 326 -9.31 -26.10 8.48
C VAL A 326 -9.77 -25.82 7.06
N SER A 327 -10.10 -26.87 6.31
CA SER A 327 -10.53 -26.75 4.92
C SER A 327 -11.94 -26.12 4.81
N GLY A 328 -12.83 -26.39 5.77
CA GLY A 328 -14.14 -25.74 5.86
C GLY A 328 -14.03 -24.22 6.06
N VAL A 329 -13.14 -23.76 6.95
CA VAL A 329 -12.86 -22.32 7.12
C VAL A 329 -12.33 -21.71 5.82
N TYR A 330 -11.42 -22.40 5.12
CA TYR A 330 -10.91 -21.94 3.83
C TYR A 330 -12.02 -21.78 2.78
N VAL A 331 -12.90 -22.77 2.66
CA VAL A 331 -14.05 -22.71 1.74
C VAL A 331 -15.01 -21.57 2.11
N LEU A 332 -15.29 -21.36 3.40
CA LEU A 332 -16.13 -20.24 3.87
C LEU A 332 -15.53 -18.88 3.50
N VAL A 333 -14.21 -18.72 3.63
CA VAL A 333 -13.52 -17.50 3.21
C VAL A 333 -13.63 -17.28 1.70
N LEU A 334 -13.44 -18.33 0.89
CA LEU A 334 -13.61 -18.23 -0.56
C LEU A 334 -15.03 -17.84 -0.97
N ILE A 335 -16.04 -18.41 -0.30
CA ILE A 335 -17.44 -18.05 -0.50
C ILE A 335 -17.67 -16.57 -0.18
N ALA A 336 -17.18 -16.10 0.98
CA ALA A 336 -17.32 -14.70 1.39
C ALA A 336 -16.65 -13.73 0.40
N LEU A 337 -15.47 -14.08 -0.12
CA LEU A 337 -14.76 -13.28 -1.13
C LEU A 337 -15.50 -13.26 -2.48
N SER A 338 -16.12 -14.38 -2.88
CA SER A 338 -16.97 -14.44 -4.07
C SER A 338 -18.19 -13.53 -3.92
N PHE A 339 -18.87 -13.59 -2.78
CA PHE A 339 -20.01 -12.69 -2.49
C PHE A 339 -19.59 -11.22 -2.49
N ARG A 340 -18.41 -10.88 -1.98
CA ARG A 340 -17.85 -9.51 -2.04
C ARG A 340 -17.71 -9.04 -3.49
N LYS A 341 -17.14 -9.89 -4.36
CA LYS A 341 -16.96 -9.58 -5.79
C LYS A 341 -18.31 -9.38 -6.50
N VAL A 342 -19.29 -10.21 -6.19
CA VAL A 342 -20.65 -10.08 -6.71
C VAL A 342 -21.29 -8.77 -6.25
N GLY A 343 -21.19 -8.43 -4.96
CA GLY A 343 -21.70 -7.18 -4.41
C GLY A 343 -21.06 -5.95 -5.06
N ASP A 344 -19.74 -5.97 -5.27
CA ASP A 344 -19.01 -4.89 -5.97
C ASP A 344 -19.52 -4.71 -7.42
N ILE A 345 -19.80 -5.80 -8.14
CA ILE A 345 -20.37 -5.73 -9.51
C ILE A 345 -21.76 -5.08 -9.47
N TYR A 346 -22.64 -5.49 -8.55
CA TYR A 346 -23.98 -4.91 -8.45
C TYR A 346 -23.98 -3.44 -8.05
N HIS A 347 -23.08 -3.03 -7.16
CA HIS A 347 -23.05 -1.67 -6.62
C HIS A 347 -22.35 -0.66 -7.55
N PHE A 348 -21.35 -1.10 -8.33
CA PHE A 348 -20.53 -0.22 -9.16
C PHE A 348 -20.71 -0.42 -10.68
N SER A 349 -21.63 -1.25 -11.16
CA SER A 349 -21.91 -1.38 -12.60
C SER A 349 -23.17 -0.65 -13.03
N TYR A 350 -23.09 0.07 -14.15
CA TYR A 350 -24.23 0.71 -14.81
C TYR A 350 -24.48 0.04 -16.17
N ILE A 351 -25.74 -0.34 -16.43
CA ILE A 351 -26.16 -1.01 -17.66
C ILE A 351 -26.59 0.01 -18.70
N GLU A 352 -26.04 -0.08 -19.91
CA GLU A 352 -26.46 0.74 -21.04
C GLU A 352 -27.95 0.57 -21.38
N GLY A 353 -28.68 1.69 -21.44
CA GLY A 353 -30.07 1.72 -21.91
C GLY A 353 -31.14 1.56 -20.82
N GLU A 354 -30.77 1.38 -19.56
CA GLU A 354 -31.72 1.37 -18.43
C GLU A 354 -31.67 2.68 -17.66
N VAL A 355 -32.83 3.32 -17.49
CA VAL A 355 -33.01 4.40 -16.52
C VAL A 355 -32.88 3.77 -15.14
N VAL A 356 -31.85 4.15 -14.39
CA VAL A 356 -31.63 3.65 -13.03
C VAL A 356 -32.82 4.05 -12.18
N GLN A 357 -33.65 3.07 -11.85
CA GLN A 357 -34.50 3.17 -10.68
C GLN A 357 -33.58 2.92 -9.48
N ASN A 358 -33.51 3.88 -8.56
CA ASN A 358 -32.96 3.64 -7.23
C ASN A 358 -33.91 2.66 -6.54
N ASP A 359 -33.73 1.36 -6.78
CA ASP A 359 -34.32 0.36 -5.90
C ASP A 359 -33.59 0.47 -4.57
N GLU A 360 -34.12 1.30 -3.67
CA GLU A 360 -33.78 1.34 -2.24
C GLU A 360 -34.26 0.06 -1.54
N GLY A 361 -33.92 -1.10 -2.11
CA GLY A 361 -34.23 -2.41 -1.56
C GLY A 361 -33.32 -2.72 -0.38
N PHE A 362 -33.89 -3.35 0.66
CA PHE A 362 -33.17 -3.87 1.83
C PHE A 362 -31.89 -4.66 1.48
N GLY A 363 -31.90 -5.37 0.34
CA GLY A 363 -30.74 -6.12 -0.16
C GLY A 363 -29.55 -5.25 -0.57
N SER A 364 -29.78 -4.05 -1.11
CA SER A 364 -28.69 -3.14 -1.53
C SER A 364 -27.91 -2.60 -0.32
N ASN A 365 -28.63 -2.21 0.74
CA ASN A 365 -28.04 -1.76 2.00
C ASN A 365 -27.30 -2.91 2.71
N LEU A 366 -27.83 -4.13 2.68
CA LEU A 366 -27.16 -5.29 3.27
C LEU A 366 -25.84 -5.62 2.54
N LEU A 367 -25.85 -5.63 1.20
CA LEU A 367 -24.66 -5.85 0.39
C LEU A 367 -23.62 -4.75 0.58
N PHE A 368 -24.05 -3.49 0.70
CA PHE A 368 -23.18 -2.36 1.00
C PHE A 368 -22.41 -2.58 2.32
N TRP A 369 -23.11 -2.89 3.41
CA TRP A 369 -22.47 -3.10 4.72
C TRP A 369 -21.62 -4.36 4.74
N PHE A 370 -22.06 -5.43 4.07
CA PHE A 370 -21.27 -6.65 3.91
C PHE A 370 -19.95 -6.36 3.18
N ASN A 371 -19.98 -5.64 2.07
CA ASN A 371 -18.78 -5.27 1.32
C ASN A 371 -17.85 -4.37 2.13
N ALA A 372 -18.40 -3.37 2.84
CA ALA A 372 -17.60 -2.50 3.70
C ALA A 372 -16.90 -3.29 4.82
N PHE A 373 -17.60 -4.24 5.42
CA PHE A 373 -17.04 -5.11 6.47
C PHE A 373 -15.98 -6.07 5.94
N MET A 374 -16.22 -6.69 4.79
CA MET A 374 -15.25 -7.57 4.14
C MET A 374 -13.99 -6.80 3.69
N ASP A 375 -14.16 -5.60 3.13
CA ASP A 375 -13.06 -4.70 2.78
C ASP A 375 -12.21 -4.34 4.00
N MET A 376 -12.85 -4.14 5.17
CA MET A 376 -12.15 -3.83 6.42
C MET A 376 -11.36 -5.03 6.96
N ILE A 377 -11.97 -6.21 7.08
CA ILE A 377 -11.30 -7.40 7.65
C ILE A 377 -10.14 -7.88 6.79
N THR A 378 -10.25 -7.74 5.46
CA THR A 378 -9.21 -8.18 4.53
C THR A 378 -7.99 -7.24 4.47
N ARG A 379 -8.03 -6.09 5.16
CA ARG A 379 -6.86 -5.20 5.29
C ARG A 379 -5.78 -5.86 6.15
N ALA A 380 -4.55 -5.87 5.64
CA ALA A 380 -3.40 -6.48 6.31
C ALA A 380 -3.21 -6.00 7.76
N ASN A 381 -3.33 -4.68 8.01
CA ASN A 381 -3.16 -4.13 9.36
C ASN A 381 -4.23 -4.66 10.34
N VAL A 382 -5.50 -4.66 9.94
CA VAL A 382 -6.60 -5.16 10.78
C VAL A 382 -6.40 -6.65 11.06
N PHE A 383 -6.10 -7.44 10.03
CA PHE A 383 -5.86 -8.87 10.18
C PHE A 383 -4.70 -9.17 11.16
N VAL A 384 -3.57 -8.50 11.00
CA VAL A 384 -2.39 -8.67 11.86
C VAL A 384 -2.70 -8.29 13.31
N PHE A 385 -3.25 -7.10 13.57
CA PHE A 385 -3.56 -6.68 14.94
C PHE A 385 -4.71 -7.48 15.56
N THR A 386 -5.67 -7.98 14.77
CA THR A 386 -6.70 -8.92 15.27
C THR A 386 -6.06 -10.23 15.71
N THR A 387 -5.11 -10.74 14.93
CA THR A 387 -4.38 -11.96 15.28
C THR A 387 -3.56 -11.76 16.56
N TYR A 388 -2.90 -10.61 16.71
CA TYR A 388 -2.13 -10.28 17.90
C TYR A 388 -3.00 -10.11 19.15
N THR A 389 -4.18 -9.48 19.04
CA THR A 389 -5.11 -9.36 20.18
C THR A 389 -5.68 -10.72 20.60
N VAL A 390 -6.05 -11.57 19.64
CA VAL A 390 -6.49 -12.95 19.93
C VAL A 390 -5.39 -13.72 20.63
N PHE A 391 -4.15 -13.65 20.15
CA PHE A 391 -3.01 -14.31 20.79
C PHE A 391 -2.68 -13.74 22.17
N ALA A 392 -2.78 -12.43 22.35
CA ALA A 392 -2.60 -11.80 23.67
C ALA A 392 -3.66 -12.28 24.66
N PHE A 393 -4.93 -12.42 24.23
CA PHE A 393 -6.01 -12.93 25.07
C PHE A 393 -5.83 -14.41 25.40
N LEU A 394 -5.49 -15.24 24.41
CA LEU A 394 -5.22 -16.67 24.63
C LEU A 394 -4.00 -16.89 25.54
N GLY A 395 -2.96 -16.05 25.42
CA GLY A 395 -1.78 -16.10 26.28
C GLY A 395 -2.04 -15.72 27.74
N LEU A 396 -3.10 -14.95 28.03
CA LEU A 396 -3.48 -14.60 29.40
C LEU A 396 -4.20 -15.73 30.14
N ASN A 397 -4.84 -16.65 29.43
CA ASN A 397 -5.64 -17.74 29.99
C ASN A 397 -4.78 -18.95 30.43
N HIS A 398 -3.76 -18.69 31.25
CA HIS A 398 -2.83 -19.71 31.76
C HIS A 398 -3.51 -20.78 32.62
N ASP A 399 -4.51 -20.39 33.41
CA ASP A 399 -5.27 -21.32 34.27
C ASP A 399 -6.06 -22.38 33.49
N SER A 400 -6.47 -22.07 32.26
CA SER A 400 -7.39 -22.92 31.48
C SER A 400 -6.70 -23.76 30.41
N MET A 401 -5.50 -23.38 29.96
CA MET A 401 -4.87 -24.03 28.82
C MET A 401 -3.33 -24.05 28.94
N ALA A 402 -2.76 -25.25 29.07
CA ALA A 402 -1.32 -25.48 29.17
C ALA A 402 -0.52 -24.94 27.95
N THR A 403 -1.14 -24.83 26.77
CA THR A 403 -0.51 -24.32 25.54
C THR A 403 -0.55 -22.79 25.41
N CYS A 404 -1.08 -22.08 26.41
CA CYS A 404 -1.23 -20.61 26.38
C CYS A 404 0.07 -19.86 26.10
N TYR A 405 1.21 -20.35 26.61
CA TYR A 405 2.52 -19.69 26.50
C TYR A 405 3.00 -19.56 25.05
N VAL A 406 2.58 -20.46 24.15
CA VAL A 406 2.97 -20.44 22.72
C VAL A 406 2.46 -19.20 22.00
N TYR A 407 1.30 -18.66 22.42
CA TYR A 407 0.69 -17.51 21.76
C TYR A 407 1.48 -16.21 21.92
N TYR A 408 2.36 -16.10 22.91
CA TYR A 408 3.26 -14.96 23.02
C TYR A 408 4.41 -14.98 22.00
N GLY A 409 4.72 -16.13 21.38
CA GLY A 409 5.82 -16.27 20.44
C GLY A 409 5.53 -15.67 19.05
N LEU A 410 4.32 -15.90 18.51
CA LEU A 410 3.97 -15.45 17.15
C LEU A 410 4.01 -13.92 16.93
N PRO A 411 3.56 -13.08 17.89
CA PRO A 411 3.69 -11.63 17.77
C PRO A 411 5.13 -11.10 17.67
N LEU A 412 6.17 -11.89 18.01
CA LEU A 412 7.57 -11.49 17.77
C LEU A 412 7.90 -11.30 16.28
N LEU A 413 7.14 -11.94 15.38
CA LEU A 413 7.28 -11.75 13.94
C LEU A 413 6.97 -10.32 13.49
N ASP A 414 6.39 -9.47 14.35
CA ASP A 414 6.16 -8.05 14.06
C ASP A 414 7.45 -7.27 13.76
N ILE A 415 8.62 -7.81 14.15
CA ILE A 415 9.93 -7.27 13.75
C ILE A 415 10.08 -7.13 12.24
N LEU A 416 9.44 -8.01 11.45
CA LEU A 416 9.45 -7.98 9.98
C LEU A 416 8.74 -6.74 9.44
N ALA A 417 7.76 -6.20 10.17
CA ALA A 417 7.04 -4.99 9.79
C ALA A 417 7.69 -3.71 10.37
N ILE A 418 8.36 -3.81 11.52
CA ILE A 418 9.07 -2.68 12.14
C ILE A 418 10.38 -2.37 11.39
N ASN A 419 11.14 -3.39 10.99
CA ASN A 419 12.44 -3.19 10.33
C ASN A 419 12.32 -3.23 8.81
N PRO A 420 12.58 -2.11 8.09
CA PRO A 420 12.44 -2.07 6.63
C PRO A 420 13.42 -2.99 5.91
N ARG A 421 14.59 -3.29 6.49
CA ARG A 421 15.56 -4.21 5.88
C ARG A 421 15.06 -5.65 5.89
N LEU A 422 14.47 -6.09 7.02
CA LEU A 422 13.88 -7.41 7.13
C LEU A 422 12.62 -7.54 6.27
N SER A 423 11.81 -6.50 6.18
CA SER A 423 10.66 -6.44 5.28
C SER A 423 11.07 -6.66 3.82
N ASN A 424 12.17 -6.04 3.38
CA ASN A 424 12.70 -6.23 2.02
C ASN A 424 13.17 -7.67 1.77
N ILE A 425 13.72 -8.35 2.78
CA ILE A 425 14.09 -9.77 2.70
C ILE A 425 12.84 -10.63 2.51
N LEU A 426 11.79 -10.39 3.30
CA LEU A 426 10.52 -11.10 3.14
C LEU A 426 9.90 -10.83 1.76
N LYS A 427 10.00 -9.58 1.28
CA LYS A 427 9.51 -9.20 -0.05
C LYS A 427 10.25 -9.97 -1.16
N ALA A 428 11.55 -10.22 -1.03
CA ALA A 428 12.31 -11.03 -1.97
C ALA A 428 11.72 -12.43 -2.11
N ILE A 429 11.48 -13.11 -0.99
CA ILE A 429 10.93 -14.46 -0.98
C ILE A 429 9.48 -14.49 -1.50
N THR A 430 8.66 -13.53 -1.07
CA THR A 430 7.23 -13.49 -1.41
C THR A 430 6.96 -13.03 -2.85
N SER A 431 7.85 -12.24 -3.45
CA SER A 431 7.69 -11.75 -4.83
C SER A 431 7.64 -12.87 -5.87
N ASN A 432 8.38 -13.96 -5.61
CA ASN A 432 8.49 -15.12 -6.50
C ASN A 432 7.90 -16.38 -5.87
N LEU A 433 6.88 -16.23 -5.01
CA LEU A 433 6.21 -17.36 -4.36
C LEU A 433 5.51 -18.29 -5.37
N ALA A 434 5.02 -17.76 -6.49
CA ALA A 434 4.37 -18.57 -7.53
C ALA A 434 5.33 -19.57 -8.21
N PRO A 435 6.46 -19.15 -8.82
CA PRO A 435 7.42 -20.10 -9.40
C PRO A 435 8.04 -21.02 -8.33
N LEU A 436 8.28 -20.51 -7.12
CA LEU A 436 8.74 -21.32 -5.99
C LEU A 436 7.72 -22.41 -5.63
N GLY A 437 6.43 -22.07 -5.53
CA GLY A 437 5.36 -23.01 -5.21
C GLY A 437 5.17 -24.09 -6.28
N VAL A 438 5.25 -23.73 -7.57
CA VAL A 438 5.23 -24.70 -8.68
C VAL A 438 6.42 -25.65 -8.59
N THR A 439 7.60 -25.14 -8.25
CA THR A 439 8.80 -25.96 -8.05
C THR A 439 8.65 -26.93 -6.87
N MET A 440 8.14 -26.46 -5.73
CA MET A 440 7.88 -27.33 -4.57
C MET A 440 6.83 -28.40 -4.90
N ALA A 441 5.78 -28.04 -5.65
CA ALA A 441 4.76 -29.00 -6.10
C ALA A 441 5.35 -30.06 -7.03
N PHE A 442 6.22 -29.66 -7.98
CA PHE A 442 6.98 -30.60 -8.80
C PHE A 442 7.85 -31.52 -7.95
N GLY A 443 8.57 -30.96 -6.97
CA GLY A 443 9.38 -31.73 -6.02
C GLY A 443 8.57 -32.76 -5.23
N ALA A 444 7.41 -32.36 -4.71
CA ALA A 444 6.49 -33.25 -4.01
C ALA A 444 6.00 -34.40 -4.90
N ILE A 445 5.69 -34.13 -6.17
CA ILE A 445 5.32 -35.17 -7.15
C ILE A 445 6.49 -36.13 -7.39
N VAL A 446 7.72 -35.62 -7.57
CA VAL A 446 8.89 -36.48 -7.78
C VAL A 446 9.14 -37.35 -6.55
N ILE A 447 9.08 -36.78 -5.34
CA ILE A 447 9.20 -37.55 -4.08
C ILE A 447 8.13 -38.64 -4.00
N TYR A 448 6.89 -38.34 -4.39
CA TYR A 448 5.80 -39.32 -4.44
C TYR A 448 6.10 -40.49 -5.41
N LEU A 449 6.68 -40.22 -6.58
CA LEU A 449 7.10 -41.26 -7.51
C LEU A 449 8.19 -42.15 -6.91
N PHE A 450 9.18 -41.56 -6.24
CA PHE A 450 10.21 -42.32 -5.54
C PHE A 450 9.63 -43.12 -4.37
N SER A 451 8.68 -42.57 -3.61
CA SER A 451 8.05 -43.29 -2.50
C SER A 451 7.15 -44.44 -2.99
N LEU A 452 6.54 -44.33 -4.18
CA LEU A 452 5.79 -45.43 -4.80
C LEU A 452 6.71 -46.60 -5.15
N VAL A 453 7.85 -46.32 -5.79
CA VAL A 453 8.85 -47.34 -6.10
C VAL A 453 9.41 -47.93 -4.79
N GLY A 454 9.69 -47.08 -3.81
CA GLY A 454 10.06 -47.47 -2.45
C GLY A 454 9.11 -48.47 -1.81
N PHE A 455 7.83 -48.13 -1.79
CA PHE A 455 6.75 -48.93 -1.19
C PHE A 455 6.63 -50.31 -1.85
N PHE A 456 6.69 -50.40 -3.17
CA PHE A 456 6.51 -51.68 -3.87
C PHE A 456 7.78 -52.52 -3.97
N ARG A 457 8.97 -51.89 -4.04
CA ARG A 457 10.23 -52.58 -4.35
C ARG A 457 11.17 -52.74 -3.15
N TYR A 458 11.17 -51.78 -2.22
CA TYR A 458 12.16 -51.66 -1.14
C TYR A 458 11.53 -51.73 0.25
N GLN A 459 10.31 -52.24 0.38
CA GLN A 459 9.59 -52.37 1.64
C GLN A 459 10.36 -53.16 2.71
N ASP A 460 11.10 -54.20 2.31
CA ASP A 460 11.91 -55.01 3.23
C ASP A 460 13.13 -54.25 3.79
N LEU A 461 13.62 -53.23 3.07
CA LEU A 461 14.72 -52.36 3.49
C LEU A 461 14.23 -51.19 4.35
N MET A 462 12.91 -51.01 4.48
CA MET A 462 12.26 -49.99 5.30
C MET A 462 11.80 -50.56 6.64
N LYS A 463 12.64 -51.42 7.24
CA LYS A 463 12.44 -51.96 8.58
C LYS A 463 13.49 -51.43 9.52
N ASP A 464 13.09 -51.01 10.71
CA ASP A 464 14.02 -50.67 11.78
C ASP A 464 14.75 -51.93 12.29
N THR A 465 15.80 -51.73 13.07
CA THR A 465 16.54 -52.73 13.84
C THR A 465 15.65 -53.64 14.69
N SER A 466 14.48 -53.16 15.12
CA SER A 466 13.45 -53.92 15.84
C SER A 466 12.66 -54.88 14.93
N GLY A 467 12.78 -54.76 13.61
CA GLY A 467 12.05 -55.53 12.61
C GLY A 467 10.71 -54.92 12.18
N ASP A 468 10.31 -53.80 12.79
CA ASP A 468 9.08 -53.08 12.49
C ASP A 468 9.23 -52.24 11.21
N PHE A 469 8.17 -52.18 10.41
CA PHE A 469 8.15 -51.36 9.20
C PHE A 469 8.04 -49.87 9.56
N GLU A 470 9.06 -49.10 9.18
CA GLU A 470 9.06 -47.63 9.30
C GLU A 470 8.04 -46.96 8.38
N CYS A 471 7.60 -47.68 7.35
CA CYS A 471 6.54 -47.21 6.51
C CYS A 471 5.62 -48.35 6.08
N SER A 472 4.50 -48.50 6.78
CA SER A 472 3.53 -49.59 6.57
C SER A 472 2.42 -49.23 5.58
N SER A 473 2.09 -47.94 5.48
CA SER A 473 1.11 -47.39 4.55
C SER A 473 1.78 -46.48 3.52
N MET A 474 1.13 -46.29 2.37
CA MET A 474 1.64 -45.40 1.32
C MET A 474 1.74 -43.95 1.81
N MET A 475 0.82 -43.51 2.68
CA MET A 475 0.87 -42.18 3.29
C MET A 475 2.09 -42.05 4.21
N GLN A 476 2.35 -43.06 5.05
CA GLN A 476 3.54 -43.10 5.90
C GLN A 476 4.81 -43.10 5.04
N CYS A 477 4.91 -43.94 4.00
CA CYS A 477 6.10 -43.95 3.15
C CYS A 477 6.30 -42.63 2.42
N TYR A 478 5.24 -41.98 1.92
CA TYR A 478 5.39 -40.67 1.29
C TYR A 478 5.97 -39.62 2.26
N PHE A 479 5.45 -39.55 3.49
CA PHE A 479 5.97 -38.61 4.49
C PHE A 479 7.35 -39.02 5.02
N THR A 480 7.67 -40.31 5.13
CA THR A 480 9.02 -40.81 5.46
C THR A 480 10.03 -40.38 4.38
N TYR A 481 9.69 -40.54 3.10
CA TYR A 481 10.54 -40.09 1.98
C TYR A 481 10.66 -38.57 1.92
N MET A 482 9.60 -37.84 2.23
CA MET A 482 9.66 -36.38 2.30
C MET A 482 10.54 -35.91 3.47
N HIS A 483 10.34 -36.47 4.67
CA HIS A 483 11.04 -36.05 5.87
C HIS A 483 12.51 -36.50 5.86
N TYR A 484 12.75 -37.81 5.90
CA TYR A 484 14.10 -38.35 5.98
C TYR A 484 14.84 -38.26 4.65
N GLY A 485 14.15 -38.32 3.51
CA GLY A 485 14.80 -38.15 2.21
C GLY A 485 15.32 -36.73 1.97
N LEU A 486 14.63 -35.68 2.45
CA LEU A 486 15.13 -34.30 2.33
C LEU A 486 16.14 -33.92 3.41
N LEU A 487 16.02 -34.47 4.62
CA LEU A 487 16.82 -34.05 5.78
C LEU A 487 18.09 -34.88 5.98
N SER A 488 18.13 -36.14 5.52
CA SER A 488 19.34 -36.96 5.58
C SER A 488 20.31 -36.49 4.50
N GLY A 489 21.55 -36.16 4.87
CA GLY A 489 22.51 -35.49 3.98
C GLY A 489 22.82 -36.23 2.67
N GLY A 490 22.67 -37.57 2.65
CA GLY A 490 22.79 -38.41 1.45
C GLY A 490 21.46 -38.84 0.82
N GLY A 491 20.33 -38.27 1.22
CA GLY A 491 19.00 -38.63 0.74
C GLY A 491 18.42 -39.89 1.40
N ILE A 492 17.43 -40.51 0.77
CA ILE A 492 16.77 -41.69 1.35
C ILE A 492 17.71 -42.90 1.50
N GLY A 493 18.70 -43.03 0.62
CA GLY A 493 19.71 -44.11 0.69
C GLY A 493 20.55 -44.06 1.96
N ASP A 494 20.84 -42.85 2.45
CA ASP A 494 21.53 -42.60 3.72
C ASP A 494 20.69 -43.05 4.91
N TYR A 495 19.40 -42.70 4.91
CA TYR A 495 18.46 -43.15 5.94
C TYR A 495 18.35 -44.69 5.98
N MET A 496 18.12 -45.35 4.84
CA MET A 496 18.03 -46.82 4.78
C MET A 496 19.35 -47.49 5.22
N SER A 497 20.49 -46.92 4.85
CA SER A 497 21.80 -47.55 5.14
C SER A 497 22.25 -47.34 6.58
N ASN A 498 22.10 -46.12 7.10
CA ASN A 498 22.68 -45.72 8.39
C ASN A 498 21.66 -45.76 9.53
N ALA A 499 20.43 -45.27 9.32
CA ALA A 499 19.41 -45.28 10.37
C ALA A 499 18.78 -46.67 10.53
N LEU A 500 18.44 -47.32 9.41
CA LEU A 500 17.80 -48.64 9.41
C LEU A 500 18.77 -49.81 9.35
N SER A 501 20.08 -49.54 9.31
CA SER A 501 21.14 -50.56 9.29
C SER A 501 21.04 -51.56 8.13
N HIS A 502 20.50 -51.13 6.98
CA HIS A 502 20.49 -51.92 5.74
C HIS A 502 21.53 -51.37 4.77
N PRO A 503 22.84 -51.61 4.93
CA PRO A 503 23.85 -51.12 4.00
C PRO A 503 23.69 -51.76 2.60
N LEU A 504 24.33 -51.15 1.61
CA LEU A 504 24.44 -51.74 0.28
C LEU A 504 25.30 -53.01 0.35
N ASP A 505 24.66 -54.18 0.25
CA ASP A 505 25.34 -55.47 0.21
C ASP A 505 25.75 -55.84 -1.22
N TYR A 506 27.06 -55.99 -1.43
CA TYR A 506 27.64 -56.37 -2.73
C TYR A 506 27.44 -57.87 -3.05
N SER A 507 27.00 -58.68 -2.08
CA SER A 507 26.77 -60.12 -2.27
C SER A 507 25.62 -60.41 -3.25
N LEU A 508 24.64 -59.50 -3.35
CA LEU A 508 23.47 -59.59 -4.22
C LEU A 508 23.59 -58.56 -5.35
N ILE A 509 24.35 -58.91 -6.39
CA ILE A 509 24.73 -58.01 -7.49
C ILE A 509 23.52 -57.30 -8.13
N GLU A 510 22.42 -58.01 -8.37
CA GLU A 510 21.23 -57.40 -9.01
C GLU A 510 20.55 -56.34 -8.12
N GLN A 511 20.35 -56.63 -6.84
CA GLN A 511 19.71 -55.70 -5.89
C GLN A 511 20.63 -54.53 -5.55
N PHE A 512 21.95 -54.78 -5.51
CA PHE A 512 22.97 -53.75 -5.32
C PHE A 512 22.89 -52.67 -6.40
N HIS A 513 22.89 -53.07 -7.68
CA HIS A 513 22.85 -52.12 -8.79
C HIS A 513 21.53 -51.34 -8.85
N GLU A 514 20.41 -52.02 -8.64
CA GLU A 514 19.09 -51.39 -8.64
C GLU A 514 18.98 -50.34 -7.54
N ARG A 515 19.37 -50.69 -6.30
CA ARG A 515 19.35 -49.78 -5.16
C ARG A 515 20.33 -48.63 -5.30
N LEU A 516 21.56 -48.89 -5.79
CA LEU A 516 22.56 -47.85 -6.01
C LEU A 516 22.05 -46.78 -7.00
N VAL A 517 21.43 -47.22 -8.10
CA VAL A 517 20.86 -46.30 -9.09
C VAL A 517 19.69 -45.54 -8.49
N PHE A 518 18.83 -46.19 -7.70
CA PHE A 518 17.71 -45.54 -7.02
C PHE A 518 18.17 -44.46 -6.04
N ASP A 519 19.10 -44.79 -5.14
CA ASP A 519 19.62 -43.87 -4.11
C ASP A 519 20.35 -42.68 -4.77
N LEU A 520 21.17 -42.94 -5.79
CA LEU A 520 21.88 -41.89 -6.54
C LEU A 520 20.91 -41.02 -7.34
N ALA A 521 19.88 -41.60 -7.97
CA ALA A 521 18.87 -40.85 -8.69
C ALA A 521 18.09 -39.94 -7.73
N PHE A 522 17.66 -40.46 -6.57
CA PHE A 522 16.99 -39.67 -5.56
C PHE A 522 17.86 -38.49 -5.10
N TYR A 523 19.13 -38.75 -4.78
CA TYR A 523 20.09 -37.70 -4.39
C TYR A 523 20.25 -36.63 -5.46
N ILE A 524 20.45 -37.02 -6.73
CA ILE A 524 20.65 -36.07 -7.83
C ILE A 524 19.38 -35.26 -8.10
N PHE A 525 18.22 -35.89 -8.23
CA PHE A 525 16.99 -35.18 -8.60
C PHE A 525 16.43 -34.32 -7.46
N ILE A 526 16.46 -34.82 -6.21
CA ILE A 526 15.85 -34.12 -5.08
C ILE A 526 16.86 -33.20 -4.39
N LEU A 527 18.02 -33.70 -3.96
CA LEU A 527 18.95 -32.86 -3.19
C LEU A 527 19.79 -31.95 -4.09
N VAL A 528 20.33 -32.47 -5.20
CA VAL A 528 21.19 -31.64 -6.07
C VAL A 528 20.35 -30.74 -6.98
N LEU A 529 19.35 -31.26 -7.68
CA LEU A 529 18.60 -30.45 -8.64
C LEU A 529 17.54 -29.58 -7.94
N LEU A 530 16.59 -30.17 -7.22
CA LEU A 530 15.44 -29.43 -6.68
C LEU A 530 15.85 -28.35 -5.65
N VAL A 531 16.71 -28.67 -4.67
CA VAL A 531 17.14 -27.70 -3.65
C VAL A 531 17.97 -26.56 -4.27
N ASN A 532 18.89 -26.86 -5.20
CA ASN A 532 19.66 -25.81 -5.88
C ASN A 532 18.79 -24.95 -6.80
N LEU A 533 17.73 -25.53 -7.41
CA LEU A 533 16.77 -24.77 -8.19
C LEU A 533 15.96 -23.81 -7.30
N ILE A 534 15.49 -24.27 -6.13
CA ILE A 534 14.82 -23.43 -5.14
C ILE A 534 15.74 -22.28 -4.69
N MET A 535 16.99 -22.58 -4.32
CA MET A 535 17.97 -21.56 -3.96
C MET A 535 18.25 -20.59 -5.12
N GLY A 536 18.33 -21.10 -6.36
CA GLY A 536 18.51 -20.30 -7.57
C GLY A 536 17.39 -19.28 -7.77
N ILE A 537 16.11 -19.70 -7.64
CA ILE A 537 14.95 -18.80 -7.70
C ILE A 537 15.05 -17.72 -6.62
N ILE A 538 15.43 -18.09 -5.39
CA ILE A 538 15.57 -17.13 -4.28
C ILE A 538 16.69 -16.11 -4.59
N ILE A 539 17.85 -16.54 -5.08
CA ILE A 539 18.98 -15.65 -5.43
C ILE A 539 18.59 -14.67 -6.55
N ASP A 540 17.89 -15.15 -7.59
CA ASP A 540 17.41 -14.30 -8.69
C ASP A 540 16.42 -13.22 -8.19
N SER A 541 15.55 -13.60 -7.24
CA SER A 541 14.64 -12.69 -6.56
C SER A 541 15.37 -11.58 -5.80
N PHE A 542 16.44 -11.91 -5.08
CA PHE A 542 17.27 -10.92 -4.39
C PHE A 542 18.00 -10.00 -5.35
N THR A 543 18.51 -10.54 -6.45
CA THR A 543 19.27 -9.78 -7.46
C THR A 543 18.35 -8.78 -8.16
N SER A 544 17.19 -9.22 -8.65
CA SER A 544 16.18 -8.35 -9.29
C SER A 544 15.65 -7.25 -8.36
N LEU A 545 15.40 -7.56 -7.08
CA LEU A 545 15.00 -6.53 -6.11
C LEU A 545 16.10 -5.50 -5.87
N ARG A 546 17.35 -5.92 -5.80
CA ARG A 546 18.49 -5.00 -5.66
C ARG A 546 18.61 -4.09 -6.88
N GLU A 547 18.60 -4.65 -8.08
CA GLU A 547 18.67 -3.88 -9.33
C GLU A 547 17.52 -2.88 -9.46
N SER A 548 16.30 -3.29 -9.11
CA SER A 548 15.15 -2.38 -9.13
C SER A 548 15.27 -1.25 -8.10
N SER A 549 15.84 -1.52 -6.93
CA SER A 549 16.08 -0.50 -5.90
C SER A 549 17.17 0.48 -6.31
N GLU A 550 18.27 -0.02 -6.89
CA GLU A 550 19.39 0.81 -7.37
C GLU A 550 18.93 1.69 -8.55
N ARG A 551 18.20 1.11 -9.52
CA ARG A 551 17.63 1.87 -10.65
C ARG A 551 16.69 2.98 -10.21
N LYS A 552 15.81 2.71 -9.24
CA LYS A 552 14.89 3.74 -8.71
C LYS A 552 15.65 4.89 -8.06
N LEU A 553 16.70 4.59 -7.29
CA LEU A 553 17.54 5.61 -6.66
C LEU A 553 18.31 6.43 -7.70
N GLU A 554 18.83 5.78 -8.75
CA GLU A 554 19.52 6.44 -9.86
C GLU A 554 18.60 7.42 -10.60
N ILE A 555 17.38 7.00 -10.95
CA ILE A 555 16.41 7.87 -11.63
C ILE A 555 16.01 9.05 -10.73
N GLU A 556 15.73 8.82 -9.44
CA GLU A 556 15.37 9.86 -8.48
C GLU A 556 16.48 10.92 -8.32
N GLN A 557 17.75 10.52 -8.41
CA GLN A 557 18.90 11.41 -8.24
C GLN A 557 19.32 12.14 -9.53
N ASN A 558 19.13 11.52 -10.68
CA ASN A 558 19.71 11.99 -11.95
C ASN A 558 18.68 12.47 -12.97
N THR A 559 17.38 12.32 -12.72
CA THR A 559 16.32 12.68 -13.67
C THR A 559 15.19 13.39 -12.94
N CYS A 560 14.63 14.43 -13.56
CA CYS A 560 13.43 15.06 -13.03
C CYS A 560 12.19 14.18 -13.29
N LEU A 561 11.44 13.84 -12.23
CA LEU A 561 10.28 12.94 -12.32
C LEU A 561 9.06 13.53 -13.04
N VAL A 562 9.10 14.81 -13.40
CA VAL A 562 8.02 15.51 -14.12
C VAL A 562 8.35 15.60 -15.61
N CYS A 563 9.41 16.33 -15.96
CA CYS A 563 9.78 16.56 -17.36
C CYS A 563 10.65 15.49 -18.01
N ASN A 564 11.19 14.55 -17.22
CA ASN A 564 12.09 13.49 -17.69
C ASN A 564 13.42 14.02 -18.31
N ASP A 565 13.80 15.27 -18.03
CA ASP A 565 15.13 15.80 -18.34
C ASP A 565 16.18 15.26 -17.35
N THR A 566 17.39 15.03 -17.85
CA THR A 566 18.51 14.63 -17.01
C THR A 566 19.00 15.80 -16.17
N LYS A 567 19.63 15.46 -15.05
CA LYS A 567 20.26 16.43 -14.16
C LYS A 567 21.28 17.30 -14.91
N ASP A 568 22.09 16.69 -15.78
CA ASP A 568 23.11 17.40 -16.56
C ASP A 568 22.48 18.44 -17.50
N ASP A 569 21.39 18.10 -18.18
CA ASP A 569 20.67 19.01 -19.09
C ASP A 569 20.10 20.22 -18.30
N ILE A 570 19.52 19.96 -17.12
CA ILE A 570 18.94 20.99 -16.24
C ILE A 570 20.01 21.88 -15.61
N GLU A 571 21.12 21.29 -15.16
CA GLU A 571 22.26 22.04 -14.61
C GLU A 571 22.91 22.91 -15.69
N TYR A 572 23.09 22.38 -16.91
CA TYR A 572 23.62 23.15 -18.03
C TYR A 572 22.76 24.38 -18.34
N ARG A 573 21.43 24.22 -18.42
CA ARG A 573 20.49 25.35 -18.60
C ARG A 573 20.58 26.37 -17.46
N GLY A 574 20.84 25.92 -16.24
CA GLY A 574 21.09 26.78 -15.08
C GLY A 574 22.38 27.58 -15.22
N VAL A 575 23.47 26.94 -15.62
CA VAL A 575 24.79 27.57 -15.80
C VAL A 575 24.76 28.64 -16.88
N VAL A 576 24.08 28.38 -18.01
CA VAL A 576 23.89 29.39 -19.08
C VAL A 576 23.20 30.65 -18.54
N LYS A 577 22.36 30.52 -17.51
CA LYS A 577 21.66 31.63 -16.84
C LYS A 577 22.37 32.16 -15.59
N GLY A 578 23.59 31.69 -15.29
CA GLY A 578 24.37 32.11 -14.12
C GLY A 578 23.89 31.54 -12.78
N LEU A 579 23.08 30.47 -12.80
CA LEU A 579 22.53 29.82 -11.60
C LEU A 579 23.32 28.56 -11.24
N THR A 580 23.50 28.34 -9.95
CA THR A 580 24.12 27.12 -9.39
C THR A 580 23.06 26.25 -8.71
N ASN A 581 23.25 24.93 -8.71
CA ASN A 581 22.32 23.98 -8.07
C ASN A 581 20.89 24.03 -8.64
N ASN A 582 20.79 24.27 -9.96
CA ASN A 582 19.51 24.45 -10.65
C ASN A 582 18.63 23.19 -10.60
N PHE A 583 19.24 22.00 -10.60
CA PHE A 583 18.49 20.75 -10.52
C PHE A 583 17.63 20.65 -9.26
N LYS A 584 18.20 20.98 -8.08
CA LYS A 584 17.45 20.95 -6.82
C LYS A 584 16.29 21.95 -6.84
N ASN A 585 16.56 23.20 -7.26
CA ASN A 585 15.53 24.22 -7.35
C ASN A 585 14.40 23.81 -8.32
N HIS A 586 14.78 23.27 -9.48
CA HIS A 586 13.84 22.74 -10.46
C HIS A 586 12.96 21.64 -9.88
N THR A 587 13.51 20.65 -9.18
CA THR A 587 12.71 19.54 -8.60
C THR A 587 11.87 19.94 -7.38
N GLU A 588 12.28 20.94 -6.59
CA GLU A 588 11.60 21.30 -5.34
C GLU A 588 10.56 22.41 -5.54
N VAL A 589 10.79 23.35 -6.47
CA VAL A 589 9.96 24.55 -6.67
C VAL A 589 9.13 24.46 -7.95
N GLU A 590 9.78 24.27 -9.11
CA GLU A 590 9.12 24.29 -10.41
C GLU A 590 8.36 22.98 -10.67
N HIS A 591 9.08 21.86 -10.60
CA HIS A 591 8.64 20.51 -10.95
C HIS A 591 8.52 19.64 -9.70
N ASN A 592 7.89 20.20 -8.66
CA ASN A 592 7.58 19.43 -7.47
C ASN A 592 6.51 18.38 -7.78
N LEU A 593 6.91 17.12 -7.79
CA LEU A 593 6.05 15.97 -8.06
C LEU A 593 4.74 15.99 -7.26
N TRP A 594 4.81 16.39 -5.98
CA TRP A 594 3.64 16.35 -5.09
C TRP A 594 2.65 17.47 -5.40
N ASN A 595 3.10 18.60 -5.93
CA ASN A 595 2.21 19.68 -6.35
C ASN A 595 1.29 19.21 -7.49
N TYR A 596 1.76 18.37 -8.41
CA TYR A 596 0.90 17.78 -9.45
C TYR A 596 -0.21 16.88 -8.87
N LEU A 597 0.10 16.07 -7.85
CA LEU A 597 -0.92 15.29 -7.14
C LEU A 597 -1.95 16.20 -6.48
N PHE A 598 -1.50 17.24 -5.79
CA PHE A 598 -2.39 18.20 -5.14
C PHE A 598 -3.23 19.00 -6.14
N PHE A 599 -2.70 19.27 -7.32
CA PHE A 599 -3.43 19.93 -8.40
C PHE A 599 -4.57 19.04 -8.92
N ILE A 600 -4.31 17.74 -9.12
CA ILE A 600 -5.36 16.77 -9.49
C ILE A 600 -6.45 16.71 -8.40
N MET A 601 -6.06 16.63 -7.12
CA MET A 601 -7.00 16.63 -6.00
C MET A 601 -7.82 17.92 -5.93
N TYR A 602 -7.20 19.07 -6.21
CA TYR A 602 -7.85 20.38 -6.27
C TYR A 602 -8.91 20.43 -7.39
N LEU A 603 -8.55 19.98 -8.60
CA LEU A 603 -9.46 19.95 -9.74
C LEU A 603 -10.65 19.00 -9.51
N GLU A 604 -10.42 17.84 -8.90
CA GLU A 604 -11.51 16.90 -8.58
C GLU A 604 -12.47 17.45 -7.51
N ALA A 605 -12.00 18.32 -6.60
CA ALA A 605 -12.82 18.91 -5.55
C ALA A 605 -13.61 20.14 -6.01
N LYS A 606 -13.14 20.84 -7.04
CA LYS A 606 -13.74 22.08 -7.55
C LYS A 606 -14.96 21.78 -8.44
N PRO A 607 -16.09 22.51 -8.32
CA PRO A 607 -17.22 22.34 -9.21
C PRO A 607 -16.88 22.80 -10.63
N SER A 608 -17.36 22.08 -11.64
CA SER A 608 -17.09 22.34 -13.07
C SER A 608 -17.42 23.76 -13.51
N ASN A 609 -18.45 24.39 -12.92
CA ASN A 609 -18.89 25.74 -13.29
C ASN A 609 -17.94 26.85 -12.79
N HIS A 610 -17.00 26.55 -11.89
CA HIS A 610 -16.06 27.52 -11.31
C HIS A 610 -14.62 27.31 -11.82
N MET A 611 -14.40 26.36 -12.73
CA MET A 611 -13.06 26.09 -13.26
C MET A 611 -12.62 27.18 -14.23
N ASN A 612 -11.36 27.57 -14.16
CA ASN A 612 -10.74 28.48 -15.13
C ASN A 612 -10.51 27.75 -16.47
N GLY A 613 -10.10 28.47 -17.52
CA GLY A 613 -9.85 27.88 -18.84
C GLY A 613 -8.72 26.84 -18.86
N THR A 614 -7.64 27.09 -18.12
CA THR A 614 -6.50 26.17 -17.96
C THR A 614 -6.89 24.95 -17.12
N GLU A 615 -7.57 25.17 -16.00
CA GLU A 615 -8.11 24.12 -15.12
C GLU A 615 -9.08 23.20 -15.86
N SER A 616 -10.01 23.75 -16.63
CA SER A 616 -10.98 23.00 -17.44
C SER A 616 -10.27 22.16 -18.51
N TYR A 617 -9.26 22.73 -19.18
CA TYR A 617 -8.45 22.00 -20.15
C TYR A 617 -7.75 20.78 -19.52
N VAL A 618 -7.12 20.95 -18.36
CA VAL A 618 -6.48 19.82 -17.65
C VAL A 618 -7.53 18.81 -17.18
N TYR A 619 -8.67 19.28 -16.68
CA TYR A 619 -9.76 18.41 -16.24
C TYR A 619 -10.30 17.52 -17.37
N GLU A 620 -10.51 18.09 -18.57
CA GLU A 620 -10.89 17.33 -19.77
C GLU A 620 -9.83 16.28 -20.15
N LYS A 621 -8.54 16.63 -20.06
CA LYS A 621 -7.43 15.68 -20.30
C LYS A 621 -7.37 14.56 -19.28
N LEU A 622 -7.62 14.85 -18.00
CA LEU A 622 -7.72 13.85 -16.95
C LEU A 622 -8.89 12.88 -17.19
N LEU A 623 -10.04 13.39 -17.64
CA LEU A 623 -11.19 12.56 -18.02
C LEU A 623 -10.88 11.66 -19.23
N ALA A 624 -10.13 12.18 -20.21
CA ALA A 624 -9.64 11.43 -21.36
C ALA A 624 -8.48 10.45 -21.03
N LYS A 625 -7.95 10.50 -19.80
CA LYS A 625 -6.75 9.75 -19.35
C LYS A 625 -5.51 10.08 -20.17
N GLU A 626 -5.40 11.31 -20.66
CA GLU A 626 -4.26 11.81 -21.41
C GLU A 626 -3.36 12.70 -20.53
N MET A 627 -2.05 12.45 -20.55
CA MET A 627 -1.05 13.20 -19.77
C MET A 627 -0.30 14.26 -20.59
N SER A 628 -0.84 14.66 -21.74
CA SER A 628 -0.18 15.61 -22.66
C SER A 628 -0.03 17.03 -22.10
N TRP A 629 -0.71 17.33 -21.00
CA TRP A 629 -0.67 18.63 -20.32
C TRP A 629 0.54 18.79 -19.39
N ILE A 630 1.30 17.73 -19.16
CA ILE A 630 2.51 17.74 -18.33
C ILE A 630 3.71 18.21 -19.19
N PRO A 631 4.65 18.99 -18.62
CA PRO A 631 5.90 19.33 -19.29
C PRO A 631 6.65 18.11 -19.80
N LYS A 632 7.09 18.17 -21.07
CA LYS A 632 7.93 17.13 -21.67
C LYS A 632 9.40 17.55 -21.69
N ARG A 633 10.25 16.57 -21.98
CA ARG A 633 11.69 16.73 -22.14
C ARG A 633 12.01 17.88 -23.10
N GLN A 634 12.70 18.91 -22.63
CA GLN A 634 13.14 20.03 -23.46
C GLN A 634 14.53 19.77 -24.07
N GLY A 635 15.34 18.93 -23.42
CA GLY A 635 16.73 18.66 -23.84
C GLY A 635 17.64 19.90 -23.73
N VAL A 636 18.79 19.84 -24.39
CA VAL A 636 19.73 20.96 -24.46
C VAL A 636 19.25 21.95 -25.53
N PRO A 637 19.15 23.26 -25.23
CA PRO A 637 18.88 24.26 -26.26
C PRO A 637 19.99 24.20 -27.34
N ALA A 638 19.58 24.09 -28.60
CA ALA A 638 20.46 23.92 -29.75
C ALA A 638 21.41 25.10 -29.97
#